data_AF-A0A8H4R1V1-F1
#
_entry.id   AF-A0A8H4R1V1-F1
#
_cell.length_a   1.000
_cell.length_b   1.000
_cell.length_c   1.000
_cell.angle_alpha   90.00
_cell.angle_beta   90.00
_cell.angle_gamma   90.00
#
_symmetry.space_group_name_H-M   'P 1'
#
loop_
_entity.id
_entity.type
_entity.pdbx_description
1 polymer ?
#
loop_
_entity_poly.entity_id
_entity_poly.type
_entity_poly.pdbx_seq_one_letter_code
_entity_poly.pdbx_strand_id
1 'polypeptide(L)'
;MPLTVLSKLIMSRVFALLVGIDSYKSGNIWNLHSCVEDANRMKSWLMEELEVPKDHIRILLDNHATKQNIEDSFMEHLVNNSRIEPHDAIIFYFAGHGSSLPAPAGWFQSPRTDETKTVNVLCPYDHDTRTPQGRNAGLSDRSLMALVEDLILVKGDNVTLILDCCFSPSQTSTSNRDRHLTRWTKTMKAIPDDLYSGLWNSARGRPCTTGIFSPNAPYTLLAACSSGEKALEGKEGGKFTTALLHAASTIPLHRTSYEGFIDHLLQLNGDAQKFVCLGKHKNRNLLDDIPFTPSPMFQPAFLDGDCIKVQLGAVHGVTEGTVFSLHPHNYRCSINPSIAQCIAVEVYPTFCFARPKASLPKVPSRSWAKVTNWNNACPFRVYLKSTFLSVIRLLKLVKRIPLKPRNTILGHGIHVQRVSTPDMADLSVKIASKSVFLVQNKPVISEHENSTIEVGGVEPIKMIDDAANFNLHLVHKNLENPFRNLVNMEIHRIGPLNWRKLSPNHLKNGIAVVPYHRGAVYSITLRNSSTVDIWPYLLFMDPTRFTSTLLHNPDPSSAKAPLPSHGFLEIGPTKLGLGDSSISLDEKNDMDFAYIKCLFSTSPVNLAFLEHQSPSQWFGAMEESPKNAELNDKNLLWDTLAKDQTEINRIISEASKGSKFYENEKKKDKELTARINKILKHRDEVVKGADLSKIETTVDQLINQLEAERDLSQIIVHVDMDAFYASVELLDNPSLKGKAFGVGKGVLSTASYEARKFGVRSGMAGFIAKKLCPELILLPMHFDRYSEMSHKVMEIFRRYDPDMAPAGCDEGYLNITSYCEEHCVTAEECVQEMRKTVFEETKLTVSAGIAPNKMLAKICSDKNKPNGQFHLKFEPEVVRSFMHDLSIRKVPGIGRVNERLLEAIGIKASVAVLSLMDKQFGLVFLLRTYLGIANNVVQAYRREDRKSIGAERTFATLDNLEKILQKLDEVAEELENDMTESGWTGRTVTLKFKLDTYQVFTRAKSLDHWVSKKEELYAIGKELLLPELPVRIRLIGLRVTKLKDLRREEEPSHGIKRFFESAKEDTPRKKQKQENAHDTAIEESMPGYHEDDETDVRPEDDTGLDDEIIDLTDLHAADEVHVGLRRPPHSTSNAHPSSSQVEASTRPRRNSEAHAKTLTKLPAAVHETHTCPICGKTLETDNDGLNAHIDFCLSRGAILEAQVEASKSYKEPTSYKGWKKPDSLPKPSGKVSSASSKKRGSGNSKRK
;
A
#
# COMPACT_ATOMS: atom_id res chain seq x y z
N MET A 1 24.66 -20.50 -13.64
CA MET A 1 24.96 -21.79 -12.96
C MET A 1 23.64 -22.43 -12.50
N PRO A 2 23.54 -23.75 -12.26
CA PRO A 2 22.29 -24.39 -11.86
C PRO A 2 21.89 -24.09 -10.40
N LEU A 3 20.58 -24.10 -10.13
CA LEU A 3 19.95 -23.92 -8.80
C LEU A 3 20.59 -24.75 -7.67
N THR A 4 21.09 -25.93 -7.98
CA THR A 4 21.73 -26.87 -7.02
C THR A 4 23.07 -26.40 -6.45
N VAL A 5 23.66 -25.32 -6.97
CA VAL A 5 24.87 -24.70 -6.38
C VAL A 5 24.50 -23.58 -5.42
N LEU A 6 23.47 -22.79 -5.73
CA LEU A 6 22.98 -21.71 -4.87
C LEU A 6 22.29 -22.24 -3.61
N SER A 7 21.54 -23.35 -3.70
CA SER A 7 20.88 -23.95 -2.54
C SER A 7 21.83 -24.42 -1.43
N LYS A 8 23.13 -24.57 -1.73
CA LYS A 8 24.15 -25.08 -0.81
C LYS A 8 24.73 -24.01 0.12
N LEU A 9 24.51 -22.73 -0.18
CA LEU A 9 25.16 -21.61 0.50
C LEU A 9 24.29 -20.99 1.61
N ILE A 10 23.13 -21.59 1.86
CA ILE A 10 21.99 -21.05 2.63
C ILE A 10 21.80 -21.78 3.96
N MET A 11 21.97 -23.10 3.90
CA MET A 11 21.70 -24.04 4.96
C MET A 11 23.01 -24.36 5.67
N SER A 12 22.99 -24.36 7.00
CA SER A 12 24.14 -24.73 7.83
C SER A 12 24.79 -26.03 7.33
N ARG A 13 26.03 -25.92 6.83
CA ARG A 13 26.81 -26.99 6.18
C ARG A 13 27.51 -27.89 7.20
N VAL A 14 26.82 -28.13 8.30
CA VAL A 14 27.21 -29.08 9.35
C VAL A 14 26.39 -30.36 9.16
N PHE A 15 27.05 -31.51 9.16
CA PHE A 15 26.42 -32.82 9.12
C PHE A 15 26.83 -33.61 10.37
N ALA A 16 25.86 -34.24 11.04
CA ALA A 16 26.11 -34.88 12.33
C ALA A 16 25.57 -36.31 12.41
N LEU A 17 26.36 -37.20 12.99
CA LEU A 17 25.93 -38.49 13.51
C LEU A 17 26.07 -38.48 15.04
N LEU A 18 24.95 -38.55 15.73
CA LEU A 18 24.85 -38.47 17.19
C LEU A 18 24.46 -39.83 17.77
N VAL A 19 25.19 -40.32 18.76
CA VAL A 19 24.96 -41.61 19.41
C VAL A 19 24.82 -41.40 20.92
N GLY A 20 23.73 -41.89 21.51
CA GLY A 20 23.46 -41.82 22.95
C GLY A 20 22.93 -43.15 23.49
N ILE A 21 23.62 -43.74 24.47
CA ILE A 21 23.34 -45.10 24.93
C ILE A 21 23.28 -45.17 26.47
N ASP A 22 22.06 -45.24 27.00
CA ASP A 22 21.80 -45.44 28.42
C ASP A 22 21.58 -46.92 28.75
N SER A 23 20.85 -47.64 27.91
CA SER A 23 20.54 -49.06 28.09
C SER A 23 21.49 -49.96 27.28
N TYR A 24 21.96 -51.07 27.86
CA TYR A 24 22.80 -52.05 27.14
C TYR A 24 22.13 -53.43 27.08
N LYS A 25 22.30 -54.11 25.94
CA LYS A 25 21.73 -55.45 25.67
C LYS A 25 22.40 -56.57 26.48
N SER A 26 23.67 -56.41 26.81
CA SER A 26 24.39 -57.37 27.66
C SER A 26 24.13 -57.06 29.13
N GLY A 27 23.43 -57.94 29.84
CA GLY A 27 23.23 -57.83 31.30
C GLY A 27 24.51 -57.95 32.16
N ASN A 28 25.70 -57.94 31.55
CA ASN A 28 26.99 -57.77 32.24
C ASN A 28 27.44 -56.31 32.28
N ILE A 29 26.87 -55.46 31.44
CA ILE A 29 27.10 -54.02 31.35
C ILE A 29 25.97 -53.35 32.13
N TRP A 30 26.30 -52.35 32.94
CA TRP A 30 25.29 -51.59 33.66
C TRP A 30 24.75 -50.47 32.77
N ASN A 31 23.52 -50.04 33.05
CA ASN A 31 22.94 -48.89 32.36
C ASN A 31 23.47 -47.57 32.94
N LEU A 32 23.50 -46.56 32.07
CA LEU A 32 23.69 -45.15 32.38
C LEU A 32 22.31 -44.45 32.44
N HIS A 33 22.29 -43.14 32.71
CA HIS A 33 21.03 -42.41 32.95
C HIS A 33 20.84 -41.12 32.15
N SER A 34 21.83 -40.69 31.36
CA SER A 34 21.80 -39.38 30.70
C SER A 34 22.42 -39.32 29.30
N CYS A 35 22.96 -40.41 28.75
CA CYS A 35 23.57 -40.43 27.42
C CYS A 35 22.56 -40.19 26.30
N VAL A 36 21.31 -40.67 26.45
CA VAL A 36 20.22 -40.40 25.50
C VAL A 36 19.79 -38.94 25.58
N GLU A 37 19.69 -38.37 26.78
CA GLU A 37 19.38 -36.96 26.96
C GLU A 37 20.50 -36.08 26.38
N ASP A 38 21.76 -36.37 26.67
CA ASP A 38 22.92 -35.65 26.14
C ASP A 38 22.95 -35.62 24.60
N ALA A 39 22.70 -36.75 23.94
CA ALA A 39 22.60 -36.80 22.48
C ALA A 39 21.43 -35.97 21.92
N ASN A 40 20.30 -35.89 22.65
CA ASN A 40 19.18 -35.02 22.29
C ASN A 40 19.49 -33.54 22.55
N ARG A 41 20.23 -33.19 23.61
CA ARG A 41 20.68 -31.81 23.88
C ARG A 41 21.70 -31.33 22.85
N MET A 42 22.65 -32.19 22.46
CA MET A 42 23.56 -31.94 21.33
C MET A 42 22.78 -31.70 20.04
N LYS A 43 21.76 -32.52 19.75
CA LYS A 43 20.86 -32.31 18.59
C LYS A 43 20.10 -30.98 18.66
N SER A 44 19.53 -30.63 19.81
CA SER A 44 18.86 -29.34 20.00
C SER A 44 19.82 -28.17 19.80
N TRP A 45 21.03 -28.21 20.37
CA TRP A 45 22.06 -27.19 20.14
C TRP A 45 22.40 -27.04 18.65
N LEU A 46 22.64 -28.15 17.93
CA LEU A 46 22.87 -28.10 16.49
C LEU A 46 21.68 -27.47 15.74
N MET A 47 20.44 -27.88 16.03
CA MET A 47 19.26 -27.40 15.31
C MET A 47 18.84 -25.96 15.66
N GLU A 48 18.98 -25.57 16.93
CA GLU A 48 18.38 -24.35 17.50
C GLU A 48 19.41 -23.20 17.60
N GLU A 49 20.68 -23.51 17.89
CA GLU A 49 21.75 -22.50 18.03
C GLU A 49 22.67 -22.45 16.81
N LEU A 50 22.91 -23.57 16.11
CA LEU A 50 23.72 -23.63 14.87
C LEU A 50 22.89 -23.75 13.57
N GLU A 51 21.56 -23.58 13.65
CA GLU A 51 20.61 -23.63 12.54
C GLU A 51 20.77 -24.87 11.61
N VAL A 52 21.25 -26.00 12.16
CA VAL A 52 21.54 -27.22 11.39
C VAL A 52 20.24 -27.88 10.92
N PRO A 53 20.06 -28.14 9.60
CA PRO A 53 18.89 -28.82 9.08
C PRO A 53 18.65 -30.18 9.72
N LYS A 54 17.40 -30.48 10.05
CA LYS A 54 17.01 -31.73 10.72
C LYS A 54 17.46 -32.98 9.95
N ASP A 55 17.48 -32.92 8.61
CA ASP A 55 17.90 -33.99 7.72
C ASP A 55 19.42 -34.09 7.52
N HIS A 56 20.20 -33.11 8.02
CA HIS A 56 21.66 -33.23 8.14
C HIS A 56 22.09 -33.97 9.43
N ILE A 57 21.16 -34.22 10.37
CA ILE A 57 21.44 -34.88 11.65
C ILE A 57 20.83 -36.28 11.68
N ARG A 58 21.69 -37.30 11.79
CA ARG A 58 21.29 -38.66 12.16
C ARG A 58 21.51 -38.86 13.65
N ILE A 59 20.53 -39.45 14.35
CA ILE A 59 20.64 -39.78 15.77
C ILE A 59 20.28 -41.24 16.01
N LEU A 60 21.11 -41.94 16.79
CA LEU A 60 20.93 -43.34 17.20
C LEU A 60 20.89 -43.41 18.72
N LEU A 61 19.80 -43.97 19.26
CA LEU A 61 19.54 -44.02 20.70
C LEU A 61 19.31 -45.46 21.15
N ASP A 62 19.86 -45.85 22.30
CA ASP A 62 19.70 -47.17 22.94
C ASP A 62 19.69 -48.34 21.94
N ASN A 63 18.58 -49.06 21.81
CA ASN A 63 18.44 -50.25 20.97
C ASN A 63 18.66 -50.01 19.47
N HIS A 64 18.63 -48.75 19.01
CA HIS A 64 19.01 -48.38 17.65
C HIS A 64 20.51 -48.09 17.49
N ALA A 65 21.26 -47.88 18.57
CA ALA A 65 22.70 -47.67 18.58
C ALA A 65 23.50 -48.99 18.67
N THR A 66 23.11 -49.99 17.87
CA THR A 66 23.91 -51.20 17.67
C THR A 66 25.17 -50.89 16.87
N LYS A 67 26.20 -51.74 16.96
CA LYS A 67 27.42 -51.58 16.16
C LYS A 67 27.13 -51.44 14.67
N GLN A 68 26.33 -52.37 14.14
CA GLN A 68 25.96 -52.41 12.74
C GLN A 68 25.26 -51.11 12.32
N ASN A 69 24.26 -50.66 13.08
CA ASN A 69 23.54 -49.43 12.75
C ASN A 69 24.43 -48.18 12.82
N ILE A 70 25.44 -48.14 13.71
CA ILE A 70 26.41 -47.03 13.78
C ILE A 70 27.31 -47.05 12.53
N GLU A 71 27.85 -48.21 12.15
CA GLU A 71 28.68 -48.37 10.95
C GLU A 71 27.90 -48.08 9.66
N ASP A 72 26.68 -48.61 9.52
CA ASP A 72 25.77 -48.37 8.40
C ASP A 72 25.39 -46.88 8.32
N SER A 73 25.02 -46.26 9.46
CA SER A 73 24.69 -44.83 9.49
C SER A 73 25.90 -43.97 9.15
N PHE A 74 27.11 -44.34 9.56
CA PHE A 74 28.33 -43.63 9.22
C PHE A 74 28.56 -43.68 7.70
N MET A 75 28.39 -44.84 7.07
CA MET A 75 28.49 -45.00 5.62
C MET A 75 27.39 -44.28 4.85
N GLU A 76 26.12 -44.51 5.18
CA GLU A 76 24.98 -43.93 4.45
C GLU A 76 24.85 -42.42 4.64
N HIS A 77 25.03 -41.93 5.87
CA HIS A 77 24.74 -40.54 6.24
C HIS A 77 25.94 -39.59 6.05
N LEU A 78 27.18 -40.09 6.20
CA LEU A 78 28.39 -39.26 6.11
C LEU A 78 29.22 -39.55 4.85
N VAL A 79 29.59 -40.82 4.59
CA VAL A 79 30.50 -41.16 3.47
C VAL A 79 29.80 -41.11 2.12
N ASN A 80 28.69 -41.85 1.95
CA ASN A 80 27.96 -42.01 0.69
C ASN A 80 26.97 -40.87 0.42
N ASN A 81 26.76 -39.96 1.38
CA ASN A 81 25.83 -38.85 1.25
C ASN A 81 26.31 -37.84 0.21
N SER A 82 25.62 -37.76 -0.93
CA SER A 82 25.97 -36.89 -2.05
C SER A 82 25.73 -35.40 -1.81
N ARG A 83 25.14 -35.02 -0.66
CA ARG A 83 24.94 -33.61 -0.27
C ARG A 83 26.15 -33.01 0.44
N ILE A 84 27.01 -33.85 1.01
CA ILE A 84 28.23 -33.47 1.71
C ILE A 84 29.35 -33.28 0.68
N GLU A 85 29.97 -32.11 0.69
CA GLU A 85 31.06 -31.68 -0.19
C GLU A 85 32.36 -31.51 0.59
N PRO A 86 33.52 -31.47 -0.09
CA PRO A 86 34.78 -31.10 0.55
C PRO A 86 34.67 -29.79 1.33
N HIS A 87 35.25 -29.77 2.55
CA HIS A 87 35.25 -28.68 3.52
C HIS A 87 33.98 -28.51 4.39
N ASP A 88 32.87 -29.19 4.10
CA ASP A 88 31.72 -29.21 5.01
C ASP A 88 32.13 -29.72 6.41
N ALA A 89 31.52 -29.16 7.46
CA ALA A 89 31.81 -29.57 8.83
C ALA A 89 31.09 -30.87 9.19
N ILE A 90 31.83 -31.88 9.64
CA ILE A 90 31.25 -33.19 10.00
C ILE A 90 31.50 -33.49 11.48
N ILE A 91 30.44 -33.82 12.20
CA ILE A 91 30.46 -34.13 13.64
C ILE A 91 30.08 -35.59 13.87
N PHE A 92 30.96 -36.35 14.52
CA PHE A 92 30.60 -37.62 15.14
C PHE A 92 30.58 -37.46 16.66
N TYR A 93 29.41 -37.57 17.26
CA TYR A 93 29.22 -37.45 18.71
C TYR A 93 28.83 -38.80 19.31
N PHE A 94 29.50 -39.19 20.40
CA PHE A 94 29.19 -40.41 21.13
C PHE A 94 29.13 -40.15 22.64
N ALA A 95 27.97 -40.44 23.24
CA ALA A 95 27.79 -40.53 24.69
C ALA A 95 27.38 -41.96 25.07
N GLY A 96 28.15 -42.56 25.96
CA GLY A 96 27.97 -43.94 26.40
C GLY A 96 29.22 -44.48 27.09
N HIS A 97 29.29 -45.80 27.26
CA HIS A 97 30.49 -46.43 27.81
C HIS A 97 31.62 -46.50 26.78
N GLY A 98 32.83 -46.13 27.20
CA GLY A 98 34.06 -46.68 26.63
C GLY A 98 34.52 -47.93 27.38
N SER A 99 35.44 -48.69 26.80
CA SER A 99 36.14 -49.78 27.48
C SER A 99 37.55 -49.98 26.92
N SER A 100 38.29 -50.90 27.52
CA SER A 100 39.60 -51.38 27.04
C SER A 100 39.65 -52.90 27.10
N LEU A 101 40.03 -53.54 26.00
CA LEU A 101 40.30 -54.98 25.91
C LEU A 101 41.82 -55.24 25.81
N PRO A 102 42.35 -56.42 26.16
CA PRO A 102 43.73 -56.79 25.84
C PRO A 102 43.95 -56.82 24.32
N ALA A 103 45.08 -56.29 23.87
CA ALA A 103 45.44 -56.26 22.46
C ALA A 103 45.79 -57.68 21.94
N PRO A 104 45.28 -58.10 20.78
CA PRO A 104 45.69 -59.33 20.14
C PRO A 104 47.17 -59.33 19.74
N ALA A 105 47.74 -60.52 19.54
CA ALA A 105 49.08 -60.64 18.98
C ALA A 105 49.16 -59.95 17.60
N GLY A 106 50.21 -59.16 17.39
CA GLY A 106 50.44 -58.42 16.14
C GLY A 106 49.52 -57.21 15.89
N TRP A 107 48.68 -56.80 16.85
CA TRP A 107 47.72 -55.70 16.66
C TRP A 107 48.38 -54.33 16.38
N PHE A 108 49.54 -54.07 17.00
CA PHE A 108 50.35 -52.87 16.80
C PHE A 108 51.68 -53.23 16.13
N GLN A 109 52.16 -52.40 15.20
CA GLN A 109 53.36 -52.71 14.39
C GLN A 109 54.71 -52.27 14.98
N SER A 110 54.71 -51.46 16.05
CA SER A 110 55.95 -50.96 16.67
C SER A 110 55.95 -51.23 18.17
N PRO A 111 57.07 -51.69 18.77
CA PRO A 111 57.17 -51.88 20.22
C PRO A 111 57.16 -50.53 20.93
N ARG A 112 56.01 -50.15 21.49
CA ARG A 112 55.93 -49.02 22.43
C ARG A 112 56.76 -49.37 23.68
N THR A 113 57.76 -48.54 23.97
CA THR A 113 58.45 -48.52 25.25
C THR A 113 57.48 -47.94 26.29
N ASP A 114 57.05 -48.81 27.20
CA ASP A 114 56.06 -48.61 28.26
C ASP A 114 54.59 -48.33 27.85
N GLU A 115 53.73 -49.06 28.57
CA GLU A 115 52.28 -48.86 28.77
C GLU A 115 51.41 -48.55 27.53
N THR A 116 50.98 -49.61 26.83
CA THR A 116 49.60 -50.14 26.97
C THR A 116 49.38 -51.39 26.11
N LYS A 117 49.14 -52.56 26.73
CA LYS A 117 48.78 -53.81 26.03
C LYS A 117 47.27 -53.90 25.74
N THR A 118 46.62 -52.77 25.47
CA THR A 118 45.16 -52.65 25.45
C THR A 118 44.65 -51.85 24.27
N VAL A 119 43.52 -52.29 23.73
CA VAL A 119 42.77 -51.67 22.63
C VAL A 119 41.58 -50.94 23.22
N ASN A 120 41.46 -49.65 22.91
CA ASN A 120 40.33 -48.82 23.33
C ASN A 120 39.13 -49.11 22.44
N VAL A 121 37.93 -49.25 23.03
CA VAL A 121 36.68 -49.49 22.29
C VAL A 121 35.57 -48.56 22.76
N LEU A 122 34.73 -48.07 21.83
CA LEU A 122 33.41 -47.54 22.16
C LEU A 122 32.43 -48.72 22.31
N CYS A 123 31.58 -48.68 23.33
CA CYS A 123 30.60 -49.74 23.61
C CYS A 123 29.24 -49.39 22.97
N PRO A 124 28.86 -50.01 21.83
CA PRO A 124 27.50 -49.91 21.30
C PRO A 124 26.49 -50.62 22.21
N TYR A 125 25.20 -50.46 21.93
CA TYR A 125 24.09 -51.10 22.64
C TYR A 125 24.28 -52.62 22.83
N ASP A 126 24.82 -53.27 21.81
CA ASP A 126 25.02 -54.71 21.74
C ASP A 126 26.45 -55.15 22.11
N HIS A 127 27.26 -54.30 22.74
CA HIS A 127 28.58 -54.65 23.27
C HIS A 127 28.52 -55.85 24.22
N ASP A 128 29.58 -56.68 24.20
CA ASP A 128 29.71 -57.93 24.96
C ASP A 128 28.63 -58.99 24.66
N THR A 129 27.72 -58.77 23.71
CA THR A 129 26.71 -59.77 23.29
C THR A 129 27.27 -60.77 22.26
N ARG A 130 26.63 -61.94 22.14
CA ARG A 130 27.03 -63.01 21.23
C ARG A 130 26.41 -62.80 19.84
N THR A 131 27.23 -62.87 18.80
CA THR A 131 26.84 -62.87 17.39
C THR A 131 27.21 -64.22 16.75
N PRO A 132 26.84 -64.48 15.47
CA PRO A 132 27.30 -65.68 14.77
C PRO A 132 28.82 -65.73 14.52
N GLN A 133 29.50 -64.58 14.50
CA GLN A 133 30.92 -64.45 14.15
C GLN A 133 31.86 -64.32 15.36
N GLY A 134 31.32 -64.17 16.58
CA GLY A 134 32.09 -63.95 17.81
C GLY A 134 31.23 -63.33 18.91
N ARG A 135 31.83 -62.56 19.81
CA ARG A 135 31.13 -61.52 20.57
C ARG A 135 31.38 -60.14 19.96
N ASN A 136 30.43 -59.24 20.16
CA ASN A 136 30.63 -57.85 19.75
C ASN A 136 31.57 -57.13 20.74
N ALA A 137 32.84 -57.03 20.37
CA ALA A 137 33.87 -56.29 21.12
C ALA A 137 33.75 -54.76 21.01
N GLY A 138 32.73 -54.22 20.35
CA GLY A 138 32.51 -52.79 20.17
C GLY A 138 33.28 -52.19 18.98
N LEU A 139 33.32 -50.86 18.91
CA LEU A 139 34.05 -50.11 17.89
C LEU A 139 35.47 -49.83 18.41
N SER A 140 36.45 -50.64 17.99
CA SER A 140 37.86 -50.43 18.35
C SER A 140 38.44 -49.17 17.75
N ASP A 141 39.44 -48.58 18.44
CA ASP A 141 40.23 -47.45 17.96
C ASP A 141 40.70 -47.62 16.51
N ARG A 142 41.20 -48.79 16.13
CA ARG A 142 41.59 -49.15 14.74
C ARG A 142 40.42 -49.10 13.74
N SER A 143 39.22 -49.49 14.15
CA SER A 143 38.02 -49.42 13.30
C SER A 143 37.54 -47.98 13.16
N LEU A 144 37.54 -47.23 14.27
CA LEU A 144 37.08 -45.84 14.31
C LEU A 144 38.03 -44.90 13.55
N MET A 145 39.35 -45.10 13.67
CA MET A 145 40.32 -44.38 12.83
C MET A 145 40.14 -44.70 11.35
N ALA A 146 39.96 -45.98 10.99
CA ALA A 146 39.77 -46.36 9.59
C ALA A 146 38.47 -45.79 8.98
N LEU A 147 37.36 -45.80 9.74
CA LEU A 147 36.10 -45.14 9.36
C LEU A 147 36.30 -43.64 9.10
N VAL A 148 37.00 -42.94 10.00
CA VAL A 148 37.21 -41.50 9.89
C VAL A 148 38.21 -41.16 8.78
N GLU A 149 39.24 -41.98 8.54
CA GLU A 149 40.11 -41.87 7.37
C GLU A 149 39.36 -42.11 6.05
N ASP A 150 38.45 -43.09 6.00
CA ASP A 150 37.59 -43.35 4.82
C ASP A 150 36.71 -42.13 4.52
N LEU A 151 36.15 -41.51 5.57
CA LEU A 151 35.38 -40.28 5.46
C LEU A 151 36.25 -39.10 4.98
N ILE A 152 37.43 -38.89 5.56
CA ILE A 152 38.32 -37.78 5.20
C ILE A 152 38.83 -37.93 3.76
N LEU A 153 39.11 -39.15 3.30
CA LEU A 153 39.52 -39.42 1.92
C LEU A 153 38.46 -38.99 0.89
N VAL A 154 37.18 -39.07 1.25
CA VAL A 154 36.03 -38.76 0.38
C VAL A 154 35.50 -37.33 0.58
N LYS A 155 35.58 -36.77 1.80
CA LYS A 155 34.92 -35.52 2.22
C LYS A 155 35.85 -34.43 2.77
N GLY A 156 37.15 -34.67 2.90
CA GLY A 156 38.12 -33.70 3.43
C GLY A 156 38.24 -33.71 4.96
N ASP A 157 39.12 -32.84 5.49
CA ASP A 157 39.64 -32.92 6.87
C ASP A 157 38.83 -32.15 7.94
N ASN A 158 37.67 -31.57 7.60
CA ASN A 158 36.83 -30.82 8.54
C ASN A 158 35.93 -31.77 9.39
N VAL A 159 36.56 -32.77 10.02
CA VAL A 159 35.89 -33.79 10.83
C VAL A 159 36.21 -33.60 12.32
N THR A 160 35.17 -33.51 13.14
CA THR A 160 35.24 -33.41 14.60
C THR A 160 34.68 -34.67 15.24
N LEU A 161 35.49 -35.34 16.07
CA LEU A 161 35.04 -36.41 16.95
C LEU A 161 34.80 -35.83 18.35
N ILE A 162 33.60 -36.03 18.91
CA ILE A 162 33.23 -35.58 20.25
C ILE A 162 32.85 -36.82 21.07
N LEU A 163 33.74 -37.21 22.00
CA LEU A 163 33.62 -38.47 22.74
C LEU A 163 33.35 -38.19 24.23
N ASP A 164 32.10 -38.32 24.64
CA ASP A 164 31.65 -38.25 26.05
C ASP A 164 31.66 -39.64 26.69
N CYS A 165 32.87 -40.20 26.80
CA CYS A 165 33.15 -41.51 27.41
C CYS A 165 34.59 -41.56 27.95
N CYS A 166 34.90 -42.57 28.77
CA CYS A 166 36.27 -42.87 29.19
C CYS A 166 36.66 -44.32 28.87
N PHE A 167 37.94 -44.57 28.57
CA PHE A 167 38.42 -45.87 28.05
C PHE A 167 39.23 -46.70 29.06
N SER A 168 40.05 -46.06 29.89
CA SER A 168 40.87 -46.70 30.92
C SER A 168 41.06 -45.75 32.11
N PRO A 169 40.10 -45.70 33.05
CA PRO A 169 40.19 -44.84 34.23
C PRO A 169 41.23 -45.35 35.24
N SER A 170 41.86 -44.44 35.99
CA SER A 170 42.82 -44.76 37.04
C SER A 170 42.23 -45.68 38.11
N GLN A 171 43.00 -46.72 38.48
CA GLN A 171 42.55 -47.79 39.37
C GLN A 171 42.47 -47.39 40.86
N THR A 172 42.84 -46.16 41.20
CA THR A 172 42.75 -45.60 42.55
C THR A 172 41.30 -45.28 42.92
N SER A 173 40.62 -46.32 43.39
CA SER A 173 39.23 -46.34 43.87
C SER A 173 38.15 -46.08 42.81
N THR A 174 37.33 -47.11 42.59
CA THR A 174 35.92 -46.97 42.21
C THR A 174 35.13 -47.77 43.22
N SER A 175 34.36 -47.11 44.09
CA SER A 175 33.42 -47.84 44.92
C SER A 175 32.32 -48.43 44.04
N ASN A 176 31.59 -49.43 44.50
CA ASN A 176 30.44 -49.96 43.74
C ASN A 176 29.36 -48.89 43.48
N ARG A 177 29.32 -47.79 44.25
CA ARG A 177 28.38 -46.68 44.05
C ARG A 177 28.75 -45.78 42.87
N ASP A 178 30.03 -45.68 42.50
CA ASP A 178 30.50 -44.73 41.49
C ASP A 178 30.41 -45.28 40.05
N ARG A 179 30.14 -46.58 39.90
CA ARG A 179 30.09 -47.27 38.59
C ARG A 179 29.01 -46.69 37.68
N HIS A 180 27.79 -46.54 38.20
CA HIS A 180 26.66 -45.96 37.47
C HIS A 180 26.83 -44.47 37.13
N LEU A 181 27.82 -43.79 37.75
CA LEU A 181 28.16 -42.39 37.47
C LEU A 181 29.37 -42.25 36.54
N THR A 182 29.97 -43.35 36.07
CA THR A 182 31.19 -43.33 35.24
C THR A 182 30.91 -43.86 33.85
N ARG A 183 31.28 -43.12 32.80
CA ARG A 183 31.09 -43.48 31.39
C ARG A 183 32.15 -44.44 30.84
N TRP A 184 32.40 -45.50 31.61
CA TRP A 184 33.26 -46.63 31.26
C TRP A 184 32.66 -47.92 31.80
N THR A 185 32.82 -49.02 31.07
CA THR A 185 32.49 -50.35 31.58
C THR A 185 33.65 -51.30 31.38
N LYS A 186 33.70 -52.39 32.17
CA LYS A 186 34.68 -53.47 31.94
C LYS A 186 34.09 -54.47 30.95
N THR A 187 34.77 -54.73 29.83
CA THR A 187 34.40 -55.86 28.97
C THR A 187 34.62 -57.18 29.71
N MET A 188 33.59 -58.04 29.74
CA MET A 188 33.55 -59.22 30.64
C MET A 188 33.70 -60.56 29.93
N LYS A 189 33.18 -60.71 28.70
CA LYS A 189 33.11 -62.00 27.99
C LYS A 189 33.70 -61.96 26.58
N ALA A 190 33.76 -60.80 25.93
CA ALA A 190 34.49 -60.67 24.66
C ALA A 190 36.01 -60.81 24.87
N ILE A 191 36.65 -61.56 23.98
CA ILE A 191 38.08 -61.90 24.02
C ILE A 191 38.87 -61.09 22.97
N PRO A 192 40.21 -61.06 23.02
CA PRO A 192 40.99 -60.30 22.03
C PRO A 192 40.67 -60.65 20.58
N ASP A 193 40.47 -61.92 20.24
CA ASP A 193 40.18 -62.34 18.85
C ASP A 193 38.83 -61.82 18.32
N ASP A 194 37.87 -61.51 19.21
CA ASP A 194 36.61 -60.88 18.82
C ASP A 194 36.83 -59.50 18.16
N LEU A 195 37.91 -58.79 18.52
CA LEU A 195 38.29 -57.52 17.90
C LEU A 195 38.58 -57.70 16.40
N TYR A 196 39.21 -58.80 15.98
CA TYR A 196 39.43 -59.11 14.56
C TYR A 196 38.11 -59.45 13.84
N SER A 197 37.24 -60.24 14.48
CA SER A 197 35.96 -60.65 13.88
C SER A 197 35.09 -59.43 13.51
N GLY A 198 35.12 -58.40 14.38
CA GLY A 198 34.41 -57.14 14.23
C GLY A 198 35.27 -55.99 13.67
N LEU A 199 36.40 -56.22 13.02
CA LEU A 199 37.12 -55.13 12.36
C LEU A 199 36.33 -54.56 11.19
N TRP A 200 36.25 -53.23 11.14
CA TRP A 200 35.78 -52.49 9.96
C TRP A 200 36.56 -52.92 8.71
N ASN A 201 35.90 -52.96 7.55
CA ASN A 201 36.44 -53.63 6.37
C ASN A 201 37.78 -53.02 5.88
N SER A 202 37.90 -51.69 5.83
CA SER A 202 39.16 -51.02 5.44
C SER A 202 40.25 -51.14 6.52
N ALA A 203 39.86 -51.27 7.80
CA ALA A 203 40.78 -51.39 8.93
C ALA A 203 41.63 -52.67 8.88
N ARG A 204 41.12 -53.75 8.27
CA ARG A 204 41.80 -55.05 8.16
C ARG A 204 43.13 -54.97 7.42
N GLY A 205 43.23 -54.08 6.42
CA GLY A 205 44.45 -53.86 5.63
C GLY A 205 45.37 -52.75 6.15
N ARG A 206 44.96 -51.96 7.16
CA ARG A 206 45.72 -50.78 7.62
C ARG A 206 46.61 -51.08 8.84
N PRO A 207 47.86 -50.59 8.86
CA PRO A 207 48.75 -50.72 10.01
C PRO A 207 48.31 -49.80 11.17
N CYS A 208 48.13 -50.35 12.36
CA CYS A 208 47.83 -49.54 13.55
C CYS A 208 49.14 -49.10 14.23
N THR A 209 49.56 -47.85 14.00
CA THR A 209 50.81 -47.27 14.55
C THR A 209 50.55 -46.37 15.77
N THR A 210 49.42 -45.67 15.79
CA THR A 210 48.92 -44.87 16.92
C THR A 210 47.46 -45.22 17.20
N GLY A 211 46.99 -44.98 18.43
CA GLY A 211 45.56 -45.10 18.79
C GLY A 211 44.81 -43.78 18.57
N ILE A 212 43.49 -43.78 18.80
CA ILE A 212 42.58 -42.65 18.53
C ILE A 212 43.01 -41.31 19.16
N PHE A 213 43.70 -41.36 20.31
CA PHE A 213 44.33 -40.22 20.98
C PHE A 213 45.71 -39.88 20.37
N SER A 214 45.74 -39.53 19.08
CA SER A 214 46.97 -39.10 18.40
C SER A 214 47.01 -37.57 18.23
N PRO A 215 48.08 -36.88 18.68
CA PRO A 215 48.25 -35.44 18.43
C PRO A 215 48.28 -35.08 16.94
N ASN A 216 48.73 -36.00 16.08
CA ASN A 216 48.85 -35.80 14.63
C ASN A 216 47.70 -36.42 13.83
N ALA A 217 46.57 -36.75 14.47
CA ALA A 217 45.39 -37.26 13.78
C ALA A 217 44.88 -36.27 12.70
N PRO A 218 44.36 -36.76 11.56
CA PRO A 218 43.83 -35.90 10.49
C PRO A 218 42.44 -35.30 10.79
N TYR A 219 41.84 -35.66 11.93
CA TYR A 219 40.60 -35.11 12.48
C TYR A 219 40.88 -34.33 13.77
N THR A 220 39.96 -33.48 14.21
CA THR A 220 39.98 -32.90 15.56
C THR A 220 39.22 -33.80 16.53
N LEU A 221 39.80 -34.08 17.70
CA LEU A 221 39.20 -34.87 18.76
C LEU A 221 38.96 -34.00 20.01
N LEU A 222 37.70 -33.91 20.42
CA LEU A 222 37.28 -33.41 21.73
C LEU A 222 36.86 -34.60 22.60
N ALA A 223 37.61 -34.90 23.66
CA ALA A 223 37.33 -36.04 24.53
C ALA A 223 37.04 -35.58 25.96
N ALA A 224 36.06 -36.24 26.59
CA ALA A 224 35.66 -36.02 27.97
C ALA A 224 36.79 -36.24 28.98
N CYS A 225 37.78 -37.09 28.68
CA CYS A 225 38.93 -37.32 29.55
C CYS A 225 40.18 -37.76 28.79
N SER A 226 41.36 -37.59 29.39
CA SER A 226 42.59 -38.24 28.94
C SER A 226 42.65 -39.72 29.33
N SER A 227 43.65 -40.44 28.83
CA SER A 227 44.01 -41.75 29.38
C SER A 227 44.27 -41.64 30.89
N GLY A 228 43.81 -42.61 31.68
CA GLY A 228 43.93 -42.60 33.15
C GLY A 228 42.86 -41.77 33.90
N GLU A 229 42.07 -40.95 33.22
CA GLU A 229 41.05 -40.09 33.85
C GLU A 229 39.62 -40.68 33.70
N LYS A 230 38.63 -40.07 34.38
CA LYS A 230 37.23 -40.52 34.40
C LYS A 230 36.31 -39.50 33.70
N ALA A 231 35.38 -39.99 32.88
CA ALA A 231 34.23 -39.23 32.39
C ALA A 231 33.00 -39.54 33.25
N LEU A 232 32.30 -38.51 33.74
CA LEU A 232 31.29 -38.65 34.80
C LEU A 232 29.90 -38.14 34.43
N GLU A 233 28.86 -38.76 34.99
CA GLU A 233 27.47 -38.27 34.98
C GLU A 233 27.16 -37.47 36.25
N GLY A 234 26.37 -36.41 36.10
CA GLY A 234 25.81 -35.61 37.19
C GLY A 234 24.29 -35.53 37.11
N LYS A 235 23.67 -34.74 38.00
CA LYS A 235 22.20 -34.53 38.00
C LYS A 235 21.65 -33.88 36.74
N GLU A 236 22.51 -33.18 35.99
CA GLU A 236 22.19 -32.44 34.77
C GLU A 236 22.80 -33.10 33.53
N GLY A 237 23.08 -34.40 33.59
CA GLY A 237 23.65 -35.18 32.48
C GLY A 237 25.16 -35.37 32.54
N GLY A 238 25.76 -35.73 31.42
CA GLY A 238 27.21 -35.92 31.32
C GLY A 238 27.97 -34.63 31.57
N LYS A 239 28.97 -34.65 32.45
CA LYS A 239 29.72 -33.43 32.82
C LYS A 239 30.36 -32.75 31.62
N PHE A 240 30.90 -33.54 30.69
CA PHE A 240 31.53 -32.99 29.49
C PHE A 240 30.51 -32.35 28.54
N THR A 241 29.41 -33.04 28.21
CA THR A 241 28.35 -32.45 27.37
C THR A 241 27.70 -31.22 28.00
N THR A 242 27.42 -31.24 29.31
CA THR A 242 26.89 -30.05 30.01
C THR A 242 27.89 -28.88 29.99
N ALA A 243 29.17 -29.14 30.25
CA ALA A 243 30.20 -28.11 30.12
C ALA A 243 30.34 -27.60 28.69
N LEU A 244 30.37 -28.49 27.68
CA LEU A 244 30.48 -28.18 26.24
C LEU A 244 29.38 -27.22 25.80
N LEU A 245 28.13 -27.54 26.12
CA LEU A 245 26.99 -26.71 25.76
C LEU A 245 27.00 -25.36 26.51
N HIS A 246 27.45 -25.33 27.77
CA HIS A 246 27.60 -24.09 28.53
C HIS A 246 28.76 -23.19 28.02
N ALA A 247 29.87 -23.78 27.58
CA ALA A 247 30.94 -23.04 26.90
C ALA A 247 30.44 -22.46 25.57
N ALA A 248 29.76 -23.27 24.76
CA ALA A 248 29.15 -22.81 23.53
C ALA A 248 28.09 -21.70 23.75
N SER A 249 27.40 -21.72 24.90
CA SER A 249 26.47 -20.67 25.31
C SER A 249 27.12 -19.48 26.05
N THR A 250 28.46 -19.35 26.09
CA THR A 250 29.15 -18.22 26.74
C THR A 250 30.22 -17.48 25.91
N ILE A 251 30.73 -18.03 24.80
CA ILE A 251 31.82 -17.40 24.01
C ILE A 251 31.54 -17.31 22.50
N PRO A 252 32.17 -16.37 21.76
CA PRO A 252 32.02 -16.26 20.32
C PRO A 252 32.75 -17.40 19.58
N LEU A 253 32.02 -18.46 19.26
CA LEU A 253 32.53 -19.67 18.58
C LEU A 253 33.36 -19.39 17.31
N HIS A 254 32.91 -18.48 16.45
CA HIS A 254 33.56 -18.08 15.19
C HIS A 254 34.95 -17.37 15.34
N ARG A 255 35.41 -17.15 16.57
CA ARG A 255 36.75 -16.61 16.89
C ARG A 255 37.52 -17.50 17.86
N THR A 256 36.97 -18.66 18.17
CA THR A 256 37.51 -19.57 19.17
C THR A 256 38.06 -20.79 18.43
N SER A 257 39.33 -21.12 18.65
CA SER A 257 39.90 -22.38 18.17
C SER A 257 39.44 -23.56 19.02
N TYR A 258 39.51 -24.80 18.52
CA TYR A 258 39.20 -25.97 19.34
C TYR A 258 40.05 -26.07 20.62
N GLU A 259 41.33 -25.64 20.55
CA GLU A 259 42.20 -25.49 21.72
C GLU A 259 41.66 -24.45 22.72
N GLY A 260 41.39 -23.21 22.28
CA GLY A 260 40.85 -22.16 23.14
C GLY A 260 39.46 -22.46 23.71
N PHE A 261 38.65 -23.26 23.00
CA PHE A 261 37.36 -23.75 23.46
C PHE A 261 37.50 -24.73 24.63
N ILE A 262 38.50 -25.62 24.56
CA ILE A 262 38.81 -26.56 25.63
C ILE A 262 39.45 -25.86 26.84
N ASP A 263 40.27 -24.83 26.63
CA ASP A 263 40.78 -23.99 27.72
C ASP A 263 39.64 -23.30 28.49
N HIS A 264 38.64 -22.76 27.79
CA HIS A 264 37.44 -22.17 28.42
C HIS A 264 36.59 -23.22 29.15
N LEU A 265 36.48 -24.44 28.60
CA LEU A 265 35.80 -25.56 29.26
C LEU A 265 36.47 -25.96 30.58
N LEU A 266 37.80 -26.00 30.61
CA LEU A 266 38.57 -26.32 31.81
C LEU A 266 38.37 -25.24 32.90
N GLN A 267 38.32 -23.96 32.52
CA GLN A 267 38.01 -22.86 33.44
C GLN A 267 36.61 -22.96 34.06
N LEU A 268 35.60 -23.42 33.29
CA LEU A 268 34.22 -23.56 33.75
C LEU A 268 34.00 -24.78 34.67
N ASN A 269 34.75 -25.86 34.48
CA ASN A 269 34.53 -27.15 35.15
C ASN A 269 35.37 -27.35 36.43
N GLY A 270 36.46 -26.59 36.60
CA GLY A 270 37.41 -26.76 37.69
C GLY A 270 38.09 -28.14 37.69
N ASP A 271 38.60 -28.59 38.85
CA ASP A 271 39.36 -29.85 38.99
C ASP A 271 38.52 -31.13 38.82
N ALA A 272 37.25 -31.03 38.44
CA ALA A 272 36.29 -32.12 38.51
C ALA A 272 36.42 -33.17 37.39
N GLN A 273 36.99 -32.80 36.23
CA GLN A 273 37.22 -33.64 35.06
C GLN A 273 38.16 -32.91 34.06
N LYS A 274 39.16 -33.61 33.49
CA LYS A 274 40.13 -33.01 32.56
C LYS A 274 39.79 -33.29 31.10
N PHE A 275 39.21 -32.32 30.41
CA PHE A 275 38.88 -32.42 28.99
C PHE A 275 40.15 -32.37 28.10
N VAL A 276 40.06 -32.91 26.89
CA VAL A 276 41.21 -33.06 25.99
C VAL A 276 40.86 -32.62 24.58
N CYS A 277 41.74 -31.79 23.98
CA CYS A 277 41.76 -31.47 22.55
C CYS A 277 42.98 -32.12 21.88
N LEU A 278 42.78 -32.88 20.80
CA LEU A 278 43.87 -33.50 20.02
C LEU A 278 43.60 -33.41 18.51
N GLY A 279 44.64 -33.67 17.71
CA GLY A 279 44.60 -33.70 16.26
C GLY A 279 45.30 -32.51 15.61
N LYS A 280 45.70 -32.69 14.35
CA LYS A 280 46.46 -31.72 13.54
C LYS A 280 45.76 -30.36 13.42
N HIS A 281 44.42 -30.35 13.52
CA HIS A 281 43.57 -29.18 13.29
C HIS A 281 43.06 -28.53 14.60
N LYS A 282 43.63 -28.84 15.77
CA LYS A 282 43.21 -28.23 17.07
C LYS A 282 43.27 -26.69 17.12
N ASN A 283 44.10 -26.06 16.28
CA ASN A 283 44.25 -24.61 16.21
C ASN A 283 43.25 -23.94 15.24
N ARG A 284 42.48 -24.73 14.49
CA ARG A 284 41.39 -24.26 13.61
C ARG A 284 40.27 -23.65 14.45
N ASN A 285 39.58 -22.64 13.94
CA ASN A 285 38.30 -22.18 14.51
C ASN A 285 37.31 -23.35 14.58
N LEU A 286 36.36 -23.34 15.52
CA LEU A 286 35.35 -24.40 15.57
C LEU A 286 34.70 -24.57 14.19
N LEU A 287 34.69 -25.82 13.71
CA LEU A 287 34.03 -26.26 12.47
C LEU A 287 34.52 -25.56 11.18
N ASP A 288 35.73 -24.97 11.20
CA ASP A 288 36.31 -24.18 10.10
C ASP A 288 35.44 -22.95 9.72
N ASP A 289 34.88 -22.30 10.74
CA ASP A 289 33.91 -21.20 10.67
C ASP A 289 32.53 -21.53 10.06
N ILE A 290 32.24 -22.80 9.77
CA ILE A 290 30.91 -23.27 9.36
C ILE A 290 30.07 -23.60 10.61
N PRO A 291 28.90 -23.00 10.86
CA PRO A 291 28.02 -22.29 9.93
C PRO A 291 27.89 -20.79 10.23
N PHE A 292 28.96 -20.15 10.68
CA PHE A 292 28.93 -18.76 11.13
C PHE A 292 28.89 -17.81 9.93
N THR A 293 27.70 -17.58 9.38
CA THR A 293 27.47 -16.61 8.30
C THR A 293 27.18 -15.21 8.85
N PRO A 294 27.70 -14.13 8.25
CA PRO A 294 27.30 -12.75 8.59
C PRO A 294 25.78 -12.55 8.52
N SER A 295 25.18 -11.94 9.54
CA SER A 295 23.76 -11.58 9.50
C SER A 295 23.57 -10.16 8.96
N PRO A 296 22.66 -9.93 7.98
CA PRO A 296 22.35 -8.59 7.48
C PRO A 296 21.64 -7.70 8.52
N MET A 297 21.17 -8.26 9.63
CA MET A 297 20.59 -7.49 10.76
C MET A 297 21.62 -6.64 11.54
N PHE A 298 22.92 -6.84 11.28
CA PHE A 298 24.03 -6.13 11.93
C PHE A 298 24.78 -5.31 10.87
N GLN A 299 24.53 -4.00 10.83
CA GLN A 299 25.12 -3.10 9.84
C GLN A 299 26.41 -2.43 10.37
N PRO A 300 27.38 -2.09 9.50
CA PRO A 300 28.63 -1.46 9.94
C PRO A 300 28.40 -0.15 10.70
N ALA A 301 29.13 0.02 11.80
CA ALA A 301 29.09 1.22 12.64
C ALA A 301 30.51 1.65 13.04
N PHE A 302 30.83 2.92 12.81
CA PHE A 302 32.17 3.48 12.96
C PHE A 302 32.15 4.63 13.97
N LEU A 303 33.20 4.75 14.78
CA LEU A 303 33.36 5.90 15.66
C LEU A 303 33.84 7.10 14.83
N ASP A 304 33.13 8.23 14.93
CA ASP A 304 33.38 9.46 14.18
C ASP A 304 33.22 10.66 15.14
N GLY A 305 34.34 11.14 15.68
CA GLY A 305 34.36 12.06 16.82
C GLY A 305 33.64 11.49 18.03
N ASP A 306 32.74 12.29 18.61
CA ASP A 306 31.87 11.89 19.74
C ASP A 306 30.60 11.12 19.31
N CYS A 307 30.43 10.86 18.01
CA CYS A 307 29.27 10.20 17.43
C CYS A 307 29.64 8.85 16.80
N ILE A 308 28.64 8.02 16.54
CA ILE A 308 28.78 6.75 15.84
C ILE A 308 28.08 6.87 14.49
N LYS A 309 28.83 6.80 13.39
CA LYS A 309 28.27 6.73 12.03
C LYS A 309 27.80 5.31 11.77
N VAL A 310 26.48 5.11 11.70
CA VAL A 310 25.85 3.83 11.40
C VAL A 310 25.43 3.80 9.93
N GLN A 311 25.76 2.74 9.20
CA GLN A 311 25.34 2.52 7.80
C GLN A 311 23.88 2.07 7.68
N LEU A 312 22.98 2.83 8.32
CA LEU A 312 21.52 2.74 8.24
C LEU A 312 20.97 4.17 8.21
N GLY A 313 20.24 4.53 7.16
CA GLY A 313 19.68 5.87 6.95
C GLY A 313 18.18 5.88 6.73
N ALA A 314 17.68 7.00 6.23
CA ALA A 314 16.26 7.20 5.97
C ALA A 314 15.70 6.15 4.99
N VAL A 315 16.43 5.73 3.95
CA VAL A 315 15.98 4.66 3.02
C VAL A 315 15.76 3.31 3.72
N HIS A 316 16.44 3.08 4.85
CA HIS A 316 16.32 1.89 5.69
C HIS A 316 15.14 1.95 6.69
N GLY A 317 14.40 3.06 6.77
CA GLY A 317 13.34 3.26 7.78
C GLY A 317 13.82 3.87 9.09
N VAL A 318 15.08 4.32 9.16
CA VAL A 318 15.61 5.00 10.35
C VAL A 318 15.03 6.40 10.44
N THR A 319 14.61 6.77 11.64
CA THR A 319 14.23 8.12 12.04
C THR A 319 15.07 8.57 13.23
N GLU A 320 15.22 9.89 13.43
CA GLU A 320 15.81 10.43 14.67
C GLU A 320 15.10 9.85 15.89
N GLY A 321 15.86 9.49 16.94
CA GLY A 321 15.37 8.76 18.10
C GLY A 321 15.42 7.23 17.96
N THR A 322 15.66 6.67 16.78
CA THR A 322 15.85 5.21 16.59
C THR A 322 17.04 4.70 17.40
N VAL A 323 16.87 3.60 18.12
CA VAL A 323 17.87 3.04 19.03
C VAL A 323 18.56 1.83 18.42
N PHE A 324 19.88 1.83 18.46
CA PHE A 324 20.71 0.68 18.09
C PHE A 324 21.44 0.11 19.30
N SER A 325 21.70 -1.20 19.29
CA SER A 325 22.77 -1.81 20.07
C SER A 325 24.02 -1.96 19.21
N LEU A 326 25.19 -1.67 19.76
CA LEU A 326 26.49 -1.94 19.13
C LEU A 326 27.03 -3.31 19.55
N HIS A 327 27.74 -3.95 18.64
CA HIS A 327 28.20 -5.33 18.73
C HIS A 327 29.63 -5.51 18.19
N PRO A 328 30.41 -6.51 18.66
CA PRO A 328 31.79 -6.78 18.25
C PRO A 328 31.96 -7.66 16.99
N HIS A 329 30.85 -8.17 16.42
CA HIS A 329 30.79 -8.85 15.11
C HIS A 329 29.35 -8.82 14.56
N ASN A 330 29.10 -9.53 13.45
CA ASN A 330 27.77 -9.71 12.84
C ASN A 330 27.36 -11.18 12.59
N TYR A 331 28.21 -12.16 12.88
CA TYR A 331 27.91 -13.57 12.61
C TYR A 331 26.64 -14.09 13.32
N ARG A 332 25.87 -14.91 12.61
CA ARG A 332 24.80 -15.78 13.16
C ARG A 332 25.41 -16.97 13.90
N CYS A 333 24.58 -17.70 14.63
CA CYS A 333 24.96 -18.94 15.34
C CYS A 333 26.10 -18.78 16.36
N SER A 334 26.44 -17.55 16.74
CA SER A 334 27.56 -17.21 17.62
C SER A 334 27.17 -16.03 18.51
N ILE A 335 27.54 -16.08 19.79
CA ILE A 335 27.14 -15.10 20.78
C ILE A 335 27.73 -13.73 20.46
N ASN A 336 26.85 -12.76 20.30
CA ASN A 336 27.19 -11.40 19.87
C ASN A 336 26.71 -10.37 20.90
N PRO A 337 27.47 -10.11 21.99
CA PRO A 337 26.99 -9.29 23.10
C PRO A 337 26.87 -7.80 22.71
N SER A 338 25.86 -7.12 23.27
CA SER A 338 25.69 -5.67 23.09
C SER A 338 26.69 -4.90 23.94
N ILE A 339 27.65 -4.21 23.33
CA ILE A 339 28.69 -3.41 24.01
C ILE A 339 28.23 -1.99 24.38
N ALA A 340 27.24 -1.44 23.68
CA ALA A 340 26.66 -0.12 23.98
C ALA A 340 25.24 0.01 23.37
N GLN A 341 24.44 0.96 23.86
CA GLN A 341 23.26 1.45 23.14
C GLN A 341 23.47 2.89 22.68
N CYS A 342 23.08 3.20 21.46
CA CYS A 342 23.09 4.54 20.89
C CYS A 342 21.72 4.90 20.28
N ILE A 343 21.47 6.20 20.12
CA ILE A 343 20.24 6.79 19.57
C ILE A 343 20.61 7.61 18.34
N ALA A 344 19.94 7.42 17.21
CA ALA A 344 20.04 8.28 16.02
C ALA A 344 19.72 9.73 16.40
N VAL A 345 20.62 10.66 16.08
CA VAL A 345 20.46 12.11 16.33
C VAL A 345 20.44 12.94 15.05
N GLU A 346 21.02 12.44 13.96
CA GLU A 346 20.91 13.02 12.62
C GLU A 346 20.78 11.88 11.62
N VAL A 347 19.80 11.94 10.72
CA VAL A 347 19.55 10.89 9.74
C VAL A 347 19.74 11.43 8.32
N TYR A 348 20.59 10.75 7.55
CA TYR A 348 20.86 11.02 6.15
C TYR A 348 20.18 9.92 5.30
N PRO A 349 20.09 10.07 3.96
CA PRO A 349 19.46 9.08 3.09
C PRO A 349 19.91 7.64 3.31
N THR A 350 21.22 7.39 3.45
CA THR A 350 21.83 6.04 3.46
C THR A 350 22.52 5.68 4.79
N PHE A 351 22.78 6.65 5.66
CA PHE A 351 23.42 6.46 6.96
C PHE A 351 22.81 7.39 8.03
N CYS A 352 23.20 7.23 9.29
CA CYS A 352 22.85 8.17 10.36
C CYS A 352 24.01 8.36 11.34
N PHE A 353 24.05 9.49 12.03
CA PHE A 353 24.86 9.66 13.23
C PHE A 353 24.05 9.33 14.47
N ALA A 354 24.61 8.52 15.35
CA ALA A 354 23.99 8.11 16.61
C ALA A 354 24.89 8.45 17.82
N ARG A 355 24.28 8.88 18.93
CA ARG A 355 24.98 9.15 20.19
C ARG A 355 24.73 8.06 21.24
N PRO A 356 25.73 7.63 22.02
CA PRO A 356 25.54 6.70 23.13
C PRO A 356 24.53 7.20 24.18
N LYS A 357 23.76 6.29 24.78
CA LYS A 357 22.81 6.63 25.87
C LYS A 357 23.47 6.94 27.22
N ALA A 358 24.72 6.56 27.40
CA ALA A 358 25.51 6.73 28.61
C ALA A 358 26.93 7.16 28.25
N SER A 359 27.72 7.65 29.21
CA SER A 359 29.13 8.01 29.00
C SER A 359 29.90 6.86 28.35
N LEU A 360 30.60 7.17 27.25
CA LEU A 360 31.27 6.22 26.37
C LEU A 360 32.06 5.14 27.12
N PRO A 361 31.66 3.85 27.08
CA PRO A 361 32.63 2.78 27.24
C PRO A 361 33.63 2.82 26.08
N LYS A 362 34.74 2.06 26.15
CA LYS A 362 35.69 1.93 25.03
C LYS A 362 35.04 1.18 23.85
N VAL A 363 34.26 1.89 23.04
CA VAL A 363 33.69 1.38 21.79
C VAL A 363 34.85 1.19 20.79
N PRO A 364 35.01 0.00 20.17
CA PRO A 364 36.00 -0.21 19.13
C PRO A 364 35.77 0.71 17.92
N SER A 365 36.84 1.09 17.22
CA SER A 365 36.77 1.96 16.03
C SER A 365 35.86 1.40 14.92
N ARG A 366 35.74 0.08 14.84
CA ARG A 366 34.80 -0.64 13.97
C ARG A 366 33.93 -1.57 14.82
N SER A 367 32.62 -1.39 14.71
CA SER A 367 31.60 -2.16 15.39
C SER A 367 30.44 -2.45 14.43
N TRP A 368 29.41 -3.15 14.90
CA TRP A 368 28.20 -3.42 14.15
C TRP A 368 26.96 -2.99 14.93
N ALA A 369 26.08 -2.22 14.31
CA ALA A 369 24.83 -1.77 14.87
C ALA A 369 23.68 -2.72 14.49
N LYS A 370 22.84 -3.07 15.47
CA LYS A 370 21.54 -3.71 15.26
C LYS A 370 20.44 -2.78 15.76
N VAL A 371 19.36 -2.61 15.00
CA VAL A 371 18.20 -1.86 15.48
C VAL A 371 17.53 -2.60 16.64
N THR A 372 17.27 -1.88 17.73
CA THR A 372 16.63 -2.42 18.95
C THR A 372 15.35 -1.69 19.33
N ASN A 373 15.15 -0.46 18.83
CA ASN A 373 13.88 0.25 18.93
C ASN A 373 13.73 1.24 17.77
N TRP A 374 12.75 1.04 16.89
CA TRP A 374 12.40 2.00 15.85
C TRP A 374 11.63 3.19 16.43
N ASN A 375 12.02 4.42 16.12
CA ASN A 375 11.27 5.62 16.55
C ASN A 375 10.21 6.05 15.52
N ASN A 376 9.45 5.07 15.03
CA ASN A 376 8.38 5.31 14.07
C ASN A 376 7.08 5.55 14.87
N ALA A 377 6.49 6.74 14.69
CA ALA A 377 5.60 7.38 15.67
C ALA A 377 4.23 6.71 15.92
N CYS A 378 3.92 5.60 15.25
CA CYS A 378 2.69 4.84 15.41
C CYS A 378 3.01 3.37 15.72
N PRO A 379 2.48 2.79 16.82
CA PRO A 379 2.66 1.37 17.11
C PRO A 379 1.86 0.51 16.13
N PHE A 380 2.33 -0.70 15.85
CA PHE A 380 1.60 -1.70 15.09
C PHE A 380 0.47 -2.29 15.94
N ARG A 381 -0.79 -2.17 15.49
CA ARG A 381 -1.98 -2.47 16.29
C ARG A 381 -2.52 -3.86 15.99
N VAL A 382 -2.72 -4.65 17.04
CA VAL A 382 -3.13 -6.05 16.92
C VAL A 382 -4.43 -6.31 17.68
N TYR A 383 -5.41 -6.90 17.00
CA TYR A 383 -6.63 -7.41 17.63
C TYR A 383 -6.50 -8.92 17.88
N LEU A 384 -6.84 -9.40 19.08
CA LEU A 384 -6.76 -10.82 19.43
C LEU A 384 -8.17 -11.43 19.61
N LYS A 385 -8.49 -12.44 18.82
CA LYS A 385 -9.77 -13.18 18.85
C LYS A 385 -9.59 -14.57 19.47
N SER A 386 -10.48 -14.92 20.40
CA SER A 386 -10.46 -16.19 21.13
C SER A 386 -11.30 -17.28 20.47
N THR A 387 -10.95 -18.54 20.74
CA THR A 387 -11.88 -19.67 20.70
C THR A 387 -11.93 -20.32 22.09
N PHE A 388 -13.05 -20.94 22.47
CA PHE A 388 -13.24 -21.52 23.81
C PHE A 388 -12.16 -22.56 24.20
N LEU A 389 -11.53 -23.21 23.20
CA LEU A 389 -10.49 -24.23 23.38
C LEU A 389 -9.06 -23.67 23.48
N SER A 390 -8.83 -22.37 23.30
CA SER A 390 -7.49 -21.77 23.18
C SER A 390 -7.08 -20.84 24.34
N VAL A 391 -7.83 -20.83 25.43
CA VAL A 391 -7.76 -19.80 26.51
C VAL A 391 -6.36 -19.63 27.09
N ILE A 392 -5.61 -20.72 27.37
CA ILE A 392 -4.27 -20.63 27.98
C ILE A 392 -3.25 -19.99 27.03
N ARG A 393 -3.27 -20.34 25.72
CA ARG A 393 -2.39 -19.72 24.71
C ARG A 393 -2.70 -18.23 24.56
N LEU A 394 -3.99 -17.88 24.56
CA LEU A 394 -4.44 -16.49 24.50
C LEU A 394 -4.02 -15.69 25.74
N LEU A 395 -4.18 -16.23 26.95
CA LEU A 395 -3.76 -15.55 28.19
C LEU A 395 -2.25 -15.28 28.23
N LYS A 396 -1.42 -16.19 27.71
CA LYS A 396 0.03 -15.95 27.54
C LYS A 396 0.30 -14.78 26.58
N LEU A 397 -0.39 -14.73 25.43
CA LEU A 397 -0.22 -13.66 24.44
C LEU A 397 -0.75 -12.30 24.93
N VAL A 398 -1.90 -12.29 25.60
CA VAL A 398 -2.52 -11.10 26.23
C VAL A 398 -1.65 -10.50 27.35
N LYS A 399 -0.87 -11.34 28.06
CA LYS A 399 0.15 -10.86 29.01
C LYS A 399 1.38 -10.24 28.31
N ARG A 400 1.77 -10.77 27.14
CA ARG A 400 2.88 -10.22 26.34
C ARG A 400 2.49 -8.94 25.58
N ILE A 401 1.23 -8.78 25.16
CA ILE A 401 0.74 -7.60 24.43
C ILE A 401 -0.47 -6.96 25.16
N PRO A 402 -0.26 -5.95 26.02
CA PRO A 402 -1.31 -5.30 26.80
C PRO A 402 -2.15 -4.29 25.99
N LEU A 403 -3.35 -3.98 26.49
CA LEU A 403 -4.26 -2.96 25.90
C LEU A 403 -3.81 -1.51 26.16
N LYS A 404 -3.25 -1.27 27.36
CA LYS A 404 -2.72 0.04 27.73
C LYS A 404 -1.26 0.12 27.29
N PRO A 405 -0.79 1.26 26.75
CA PRO A 405 0.60 1.42 26.33
C PRO A 405 1.53 1.33 27.55
N ARG A 406 2.16 0.16 27.69
CA ARG A 406 3.58 0.08 28.05
C ARG A 406 4.30 -0.20 26.74
N ASN A 407 5.42 0.47 26.50
CA ASN A 407 6.25 0.36 25.29
C ASN A 407 6.64 -1.10 25.04
N THR A 408 5.78 -1.84 24.33
CA THR A 408 5.89 -3.28 24.14
C THR A 408 6.63 -3.47 22.84
N ILE A 409 7.96 -3.55 22.98
CA ILE A 409 8.89 -3.73 21.88
C ILE A 409 9.06 -5.23 21.67
N LEU A 410 8.78 -5.71 20.44
CA LEU A 410 9.03 -7.10 20.05
C LEU A 410 10.44 -7.26 19.41
N GLY A 411 10.78 -8.46 18.94
CA GLY A 411 12.14 -8.85 18.59
C GLY A 411 12.82 -7.98 17.52
N HIS A 412 12.05 -7.45 16.56
CA HIS A 412 12.53 -6.53 15.53
C HIS A 412 12.65 -5.07 15.99
N GLY A 413 12.40 -4.77 17.27
CA GLY A 413 12.47 -3.42 17.83
C GLY A 413 11.24 -2.56 17.56
N ILE A 414 10.09 -3.15 17.21
CA ILE A 414 8.89 -2.40 16.84
C ILE A 414 7.90 -2.36 18.00
N HIS A 415 7.31 -1.18 18.25
CA HIS A 415 6.23 -1.02 19.23
C HIS A 415 4.96 -1.70 18.73
N VAL A 416 4.45 -2.66 19.50
CA VAL A 416 3.20 -3.36 19.20
C VAL A 416 2.17 -3.08 20.29
N GLN A 417 0.96 -2.69 19.90
CA GLN A 417 -0.14 -2.37 20.81
C GLN A 417 -1.32 -3.30 20.58
N ARG A 418 -1.91 -3.87 21.64
CA ARG A 418 -3.18 -4.58 21.51
C ARG A 418 -4.35 -3.60 21.52
N VAL A 419 -5.29 -3.76 20.60
CA VAL A 419 -6.53 -2.96 20.53
C VAL A 419 -7.76 -3.78 20.93
N SER A 420 -8.86 -3.08 21.25
CA SER A 420 -10.11 -3.69 21.74
C SER A 420 -11.07 -4.15 20.64
N THR A 421 -10.93 -3.61 19.43
CA THR A 421 -11.85 -3.86 18.30
C THR A 421 -11.05 -4.03 17.01
N PRO A 422 -11.54 -4.82 16.02
CA PRO A 422 -10.78 -5.15 14.81
C PRO A 422 -10.58 -3.96 13.86
N ASP A 423 -11.50 -3.00 13.83
CA ASP A 423 -11.42 -1.76 13.04
C ASP A 423 -10.22 -0.85 13.42
N MET A 424 -9.71 -0.98 14.65
CA MET A 424 -8.53 -0.27 15.11
C MET A 424 -7.22 -1.04 14.90
N ALA A 425 -7.26 -2.28 14.41
CA ALA A 425 -6.08 -3.12 14.26
C ALA A 425 -5.54 -3.06 12.83
N ASP A 426 -4.22 -3.10 12.72
CA ASP A 426 -3.53 -3.35 11.45
C ASP A 426 -3.55 -4.86 11.12
N LEU A 427 -3.53 -5.72 12.16
CA LEU A 427 -3.62 -7.18 12.06
C LEU A 427 -4.61 -7.78 13.09
N SER A 428 -5.52 -8.64 12.63
CA SER A 428 -6.39 -9.44 13.49
C SER A 428 -5.90 -10.89 13.59
N VAL A 429 -5.70 -11.39 14.81
CA VAL A 429 -5.14 -12.73 15.09
C VAL A 429 -6.14 -13.58 15.85
N LYS A 430 -6.58 -14.71 15.28
CA LYS A 430 -7.47 -15.69 15.90
C LYS A 430 -6.67 -16.96 16.25
N ILE A 431 -6.61 -17.31 17.53
CA ILE A 431 -5.86 -18.49 17.99
C ILE A 431 -6.77 -19.72 18.04
N ALA A 432 -6.31 -20.84 17.47
CA ALA A 432 -6.92 -22.16 17.60
C ALA A 432 -6.02 -23.12 18.40
N SER A 433 -6.44 -24.38 18.54
CA SER A 433 -5.72 -25.39 19.32
C SER A 433 -4.31 -25.66 18.77
N LYS A 434 -4.19 -25.89 17.45
CA LYS A 434 -2.92 -26.19 16.76
C LYS A 434 -2.46 -25.15 15.72
N SER A 435 -3.35 -24.26 15.27
CA SER A 435 -3.07 -23.24 14.25
C SER A 435 -3.37 -21.81 14.72
N VAL A 436 -2.91 -20.84 13.93
CA VAL A 436 -3.16 -19.41 14.08
C VAL A 436 -3.77 -18.90 12.79
N PHE A 437 -4.89 -18.19 12.86
CA PHE A 437 -5.53 -17.57 11.72
C PHE A 437 -5.29 -16.06 11.76
N LEU A 438 -4.86 -15.50 10.63
CA LEU A 438 -4.49 -14.08 10.49
C LEU A 438 -5.40 -13.42 9.47
N VAL A 439 -5.88 -12.22 9.78
CA VAL A 439 -6.66 -11.38 8.86
C VAL A 439 -6.02 -9.99 8.85
N GLN A 440 -5.53 -9.56 7.68
CA GLN A 440 -4.99 -8.22 7.50
C GLN A 440 -6.15 -7.24 7.25
N ASN A 441 -6.18 -6.12 7.99
CA ASN A 441 -7.28 -5.16 7.90
C ASN A 441 -6.97 -4.00 6.93
N LYS A 442 -6.18 -4.24 5.86
CA LYS A 442 -5.74 -3.19 4.92
C LYS A 442 -6.64 -3.08 3.68
N PRO A 443 -7.03 -1.86 3.25
CA PRO A 443 -7.96 -1.63 2.13
C PRO A 443 -7.63 -2.42 0.85
N VAL A 444 -6.39 -2.29 0.36
CA VAL A 444 -5.91 -2.83 -0.92
C VAL A 444 -6.01 -4.37 -1.01
N ILE A 445 -6.00 -5.07 0.13
CA ILE A 445 -6.20 -6.54 0.18
C ILE A 445 -7.69 -6.86 0.40
N SER A 446 -8.35 -6.12 1.31
CA SER A 446 -9.74 -6.36 1.71
C SER A 446 -10.78 -6.12 0.61
N GLU A 447 -10.44 -5.40 -0.47
CA GLU A 447 -11.35 -5.20 -1.61
C GLU A 447 -11.53 -6.46 -2.47
N HIS A 448 -10.67 -7.48 -2.35
CA HIS A 448 -10.73 -8.69 -3.19
C HIS A 448 -11.09 -9.98 -2.45
N GLU A 449 -10.77 -10.13 -1.15
CA GLU A 449 -11.51 -10.99 -0.20
C GLU A 449 -10.95 -10.85 1.23
N ASN A 450 -11.68 -11.38 2.24
CA ASN A 450 -11.15 -11.51 3.61
C ASN A 450 -10.16 -12.69 3.69
N SER A 451 -8.98 -12.53 3.10
CA SER A 451 -7.90 -13.53 3.07
C SER A 451 -7.48 -13.95 4.49
N THR A 452 -8.07 -15.04 4.98
CA THR A 452 -7.79 -15.58 6.32
C THR A 452 -6.67 -16.61 6.20
N ILE A 453 -5.45 -16.20 6.54
CA ILE A 453 -4.27 -17.05 6.42
C ILE A 453 -4.21 -18.01 7.62
N GLU A 454 -4.24 -19.32 7.38
CA GLU A 454 -3.97 -20.32 8.42
C GLU A 454 -2.48 -20.66 8.47
N VAL A 455 -1.85 -20.48 9.63
CA VAL A 455 -0.46 -20.90 9.88
C VAL A 455 -0.42 -21.96 10.96
N GLY A 456 0.13 -23.13 10.62
CA GLY A 456 0.42 -24.22 11.54
C GLY A 456 1.82 -24.10 12.16
N GLY A 457 1.98 -24.53 13.42
CA GLY A 457 3.30 -24.80 14.02
C GLY A 457 4.15 -23.60 14.48
N VAL A 458 3.81 -22.36 14.11
CA VAL A 458 4.60 -21.16 14.49
C VAL A 458 4.10 -20.51 15.80
N GLU A 459 5.00 -19.92 16.60
CA GLU A 459 4.62 -19.10 17.76
C GLU A 459 3.85 -17.83 17.32
N PRO A 460 2.65 -17.53 17.88
CA PRO A 460 1.88 -16.36 17.50
C PRO A 460 2.60 -15.01 17.69
N ILE A 461 3.52 -14.94 18.66
CA ILE A 461 4.26 -13.70 18.97
C ILE A 461 5.31 -13.38 17.90
N LYS A 462 5.98 -14.40 17.35
CA LYS A 462 6.97 -14.23 16.27
C LYS A 462 6.27 -13.75 15.01
N MET A 463 5.16 -14.38 14.65
CA MET A 463 4.33 -13.98 13.52
C MET A 463 3.81 -12.53 13.61
N ILE A 464 3.48 -12.05 14.81
CA ILE A 464 3.09 -10.65 15.03
C ILE A 464 4.28 -9.68 14.84
N ASP A 465 5.48 -10.08 15.27
CA ASP A 465 6.71 -9.30 15.13
C ASP A 465 7.16 -9.24 13.66
N ASP A 466 7.16 -10.38 12.96
CA ASP A 466 7.42 -10.50 11.51
C ASP A 466 6.41 -9.62 10.73
N ALA A 467 5.12 -9.68 11.07
CA ALA A 467 4.09 -8.84 10.46
C ALA A 467 4.24 -7.34 10.76
N ALA A 468 4.67 -6.98 11.96
CA ALA A 468 4.96 -5.59 12.32
C ALA A 468 6.13 -5.03 11.50
N ASN A 469 7.17 -5.85 11.29
CA ASN A 469 8.36 -5.49 10.52
C ASN A 469 8.08 -5.41 9.01
N PHE A 470 7.37 -6.40 8.47
CA PHE A 470 6.82 -6.35 7.12
C PHE A 470 6.00 -5.07 6.90
N ASN A 471 5.10 -4.74 7.84
CA ASN A 471 4.27 -3.55 7.74
C ASN A 471 5.08 -2.25 7.78
N LEU A 472 6.05 -2.15 8.68
CA LEU A 472 6.97 -1.00 8.78
C LEU A 472 7.63 -0.73 7.42
N HIS A 473 8.30 -1.73 6.87
CA HIS A 473 9.03 -1.57 5.60
C HIS A 473 8.10 -1.44 4.40
N LEU A 474 6.86 -1.95 4.45
CA LEU A 474 5.85 -1.75 3.42
C LEU A 474 5.38 -0.29 3.35
N VAL A 475 5.06 0.34 4.50
CA VAL A 475 4.49 1.70 4.53
C VAL A 475 5.54 2.82 4.55
N HIS A 476 6.79 2.51 4.90
CA HIS A 476 7.87 3.50 4.94
C HIS A 476 8.14 4.15 3.57
N LYS A 477 8.37 5.46 3.51
CA LYS A 477 8.49 6.22 2.24
C LYS A 477 9.32 7.48 2.45
N ASN A 478 9.87 8.06 1.37
CA ASN A 478 10.37 9.43 1.45
C ASN A 478 9.17 10.40 1.37
N LEU A 479 9.11 11.39 2.26
CA LEU A 479 8.07 12.42 2.22
C LEU A 479 8.33 13.46 1.12
N GLU A 480 9.59 13.67 0.74
CA GLU A 480 9.98 14.63 -0.31
C GLU A 480 9.66 14.13 -1.72
N ASN A 481 9.59 12.80 -1.90
CA ASN A 481 9.33 12.10 -3.17
C ASN A 481 10.15 12.64 -4.37
N PRO A 482 11.50 12.69 -4.30
CA PRO A 482 12.34 13.37 -5.29
C PRO A 482 12.32 12.74 -6.70
N PHE A 483 11.85 11.49 -6.85
CA PHE A 483 11.72 10.80 -8.13
C PHE A 483 10.26 10.64 -8.60
N ARG A 484 9.31 11.31 -7.93
CA ARG A 484 7.88 11.31 -8.30
C ARG A 484 7.66 11.74 -9.75
N ASN A 485 6.98 10.90 -10.51
CA ASN A 485 6.73 11.05 -11.95
C ASN A 485 8.00 11.06 -12.83
N LEU A 486 9.21 10.93 -12.25
CA LEU A 486 10.47 10.85 -12.98
C LEU A 486 10.91 9.40 -13.21
N VAL A 487 10.48 8.43 -12.38
CA VAL A 487 10.69 7.00 -12.64
C VAL A 487 9.34 6.31 -12.88
N ASN A 488 9.24 5.56 -13.98
CA ASN A 488 8.06 4.77 -14.35
C ASN A 488 8.38 3.28 -14.42
N MET A 489 7.37 2.43 -14.18
CA MET A 489 7.46 0.97 -14.29
C MET A 489 6.47 0.43 -15.34
N GLU A 490 6.93 -0.54 -16.13
CA GLU A 490 6.11 -1.37 -17.02
C GLU A 490 6.31 -2.85 -16.65
N ILE A 491 5.26 -3.68 -16.72
CA ILE A 491 5.35 -5.13 -16.54
C ILE A 491 4.79 -5.82 -17.78
N HIS A 492 5.59 -6.65 -18.45
CA HIS A 492 5.21 -7.33 -19.69
C HIS A 492 5.43 -8.82 -19.59
N ARG A 493 4.54 -9.62 -20.20
CA ARG A 493 4.82 -11.03 -20.49
C ARG A 493 5.83 -11.11 -21.62
N ILE A 494 6.82 -11.98 -21.50
CA ILE A 494 7.84 -12.21 -22.54
C ILE A 494 7.85 -13.68 -22.99
N GLY A 495 8.27 -13.92 -24.24
CA GLY A 495 8.36 -15.28 -24.78
C GLY A 495 9.59 -16.02 -24.24
N PRO A 496 9.45 -17.24 -23.69
CA PRO A 496 10.52 -17.94 -22.97
C PRO A 496 11.73 -18.36 -23.84
N LEU A 497 11.59 -18.31 -25.17
CA LEU A 497 12.65 -18.65 -26.12
C LEU A 497 13.17 -17.45 -26.94
N ASN A 498 12.35 -16.41 -27.09
CA ASN A 498 12.64 -15.29 -28.00
C ASN A 498 12.83 -13.94 -27.28
N TRP A 499 12.53 -13.86 -25.98
CA TRP A 499 12.67 -12.68 -25.12
C TRP A 499 11.95 -11.43 -25.66
N ARG A 500 10.94 -11.61 -26.53
CA ARG A 500 10.10 -10.52 -27.04
C ARG A 500 8.91 -10.30 -26.12
N LYS A 501 8.53 -9.03 -25.90
CA LYS A 501 7.28 -8.65 -25.23
C LYS A 501 6.10 -9.23 -26.03
N LEU A 502 5.31 -10.08 -25.38
CA LEU A 502 4.12 -10.77 -25.93
C LEU A 502 2.80 -10.13 -25.48
N SER A 503 2.85 -9.20 -24.52
CA SER A 503 1.66 -8.53 -23.99
C SER A 503 1.89 -7.02 -23.79
N PRO A 504 0.81 -6.21 -23.73
CA PRO A 504 0.89 -4.83 -23.27
C PRO A 504 1.32 -4.75 -21.79
N ASN A 505 1.54 -3.53 -21.29
CA ASN A 505 1.83 -3.31 -19.88
C ASN A 505 0.67 -3.81 -18.99
N HIS A 506 0.96 -4.76 -18.11
CA HIS A 506 0.04 -5.32 -17.12
C HIS A 506 -0.14 -4.41 -15.90
N LEU A 507 0.84 -3.55 -15.59
CA LEU A 507 0.76 -2.62 -14.47
C LEU A 507 -0.10 -1.41 -14.86
N LYS A 508 -1.25 -1.28 -14.20
CA LYS A 508 -2.20 -0.17 -14.38
C LYS A 508 -2.55 0.41 -13.00
N ASN A 509 -2.37 1.72 -12.83
CA ASN A 509 -2.65 2.43 -11.58
C ASN A 509 -1.99 1.81 -10.33
N GLY A 510 -0.79 1.25 -10.48
CA GLY A 510 -0.04 0.59 -9.39
C GLY A 510 -0.45 -0.85 -9.10
N ILE A 511 -1.45 -1.39 -9.80
CA ILE A 511 -1.92 -2.78 -9.67
C ILE A 511 -1.58 -3.55 -10.95
N ALA A 512 -1.01 -4.74 -10.82
CA ALA A 512 -0.73 -5.62 -11.96
C ALA A 512 -1.60 -6.88 -11.86
N VAL A 513 -2.56 -7.02 -12.78
CA VAL A 513 -3.37 -8.24 -12.90
C VAL A 513 -2.67 -9.18 -13.88
N VAL A 514 -2.19 -10.31 -13.34
CA VAL A 514 -1.37 -11.28 -14.07
C VAL A 514 -2.12 -12.62 -14.12
N PRO A 515 -2.66 -13.04 -15.28
CA PRO A 515 -3.34 -14.33 -15.37
C PRO A 515 -2.34 -15.47 -15.20
N TYR A 516 -2.67 -16.45 -14.35
CA TYR A 516 -1.81 -17.59 -14.12
C TYR A 516 -1.63 -18.44 -15.39
N HIS A 517 -0.38 -18.69 -15.75
CA HIS A 517 0.00 -19.57 -16.83
C HIS A 517 1.28 -20.31 -16.43
N ARG A 518 1.23 -21.64 -16.38
CA ARG A 518 2.40 -22.47 -16.03
C ARG A 518 3.58 -22.16 -16.96
N GLY A 519 4.71 -21.74 -16.37
CA GLY A 519 5.92 -21.40 -17.12
C GLY A 519 5.87 -20.08 -17.90
N ALA A 520 4.91 -19.19 -17.64
CA ALA A 520 4.95 -17.84 -18.18
C ALA A 520 6.05 -16.99 -17.52
N VAL A 521 6.72 -16.17 -18.33
CA VAL A 521 7.82 -15.31 -17.93
C VAL A 521 7.41 -13.86 -18.11
N TYR A 522 7.82 -13.00 -17.18
CA TYR A 522 7.53 -11.56 -17.21
C TYR A 522 8.84 -10.76 -17.06
N SER A 523 8.92 -9.61 -17.73
CA SER A 523 9.94 -8.58 -17.47
C SER A 523 9.32 -7.34 -16.86
N ILE A 524 10.10 -6.67 -16.01
CA ILE A 524 9.81 -5.38 -15.41
C ILE A 524 10.74 -4.37 -16.08
N THR A 525 10.20 -3.39 -16.80
CA THR A 525 10.99 -2.28 -17.37
C THR A 525 10.86 -1.06 -16.46
N LEU A 526 11.97 -0.55 -15.93
CA LEU A 526 12.04 0.76 -15.31
C LEU A 526 12.50 1.79 -16.34
N ARG A 527 11.88 2.97 -16.36
CA ARG A 527 12.32 4.14 -17.16
C ARG A 527 12.65 5.29 -16.23
N ASN A 528 13.77 5.95 -16.45
CA ASN A 528 14.22 7.10 -15.68
C ASN A 528 14.24 8.34 -16.58
N SER A 529 13.33 9.28 -16.33
CA SER A 529 13.23 10.58 -16.98
C SER A 529 13.96 11.70 -16.22
N SER A 530 14.60 11.38 -15.08
CA SER A 530 15.39 12.35 -14.32
C SER A 530 16.78 12.59 -14.94
N THR A 531 17.41 13.68 -14.49
CA THR A 531 18.77 14.10 -14.89
C THR A 531 19.88 13.43 -14.08
N VAL A 532 19.57 12.42 -13.25
CA VAL A 532 20.55 11.70 -12.42
C VAL A 532 20.50 10.20 -12.67
N ASP A 533 21.65 9.54 -12.52
CA ASP A 533 21.76 8.09 -12.59
C ASP A 533 21.26 7.47 -11.27
N ILE A 534 20.50 6.38 -11.36
CA ILE A 534 19.75 5.80 -10.24
C ILE A 534 20.18 4.36 -10.00
N TRP A 535 20.28 4.00 -8.72
CA TRP A 535 20.36 2.64 -8.18
C TRP A 535 18.95 2.18 -7.78
N PRO A 536 18.27 1.35 -8.60
CA PRO A 536 16.95 0.83 -8.28
C PRO A 536 17.07 -0.50 -7.52
N TYR A 537 16.20 -0.69 -6.54
CA TYR A 537 16.06 -1.94 -5.79
C TYR A 537 14.59 -2.36 -5.84
N LEU A 538 14.31 -3.60 -6.22
CA LEU A 538 12.95 -4.14 -6.28
C LEU A 538 12.77 -5.17 -5.17
N LEU A 539 11.93 -4.85 -4.19
CA LEU A 539 11.58 -5.74 -3.09
C LEU A 539 10.20 -6.37 -3.36
N PHE A 540 10.15 -7.67 -3.55
CA PHE A 540 8.91 -8.45 -3.49
C PHE A 540 8.55 -8.67 -2.03
N MET A 541 7.31 -8.40 -1.65
CA MET A 541 6.82 -8.57 -0.29
C MET A 541 5.56 -9.44 -0.32
N ASP A 542 5.67 -10.65 0.24
CA ASP A 542 4.60 -11.64 0.35
C ASP A 542 3.83 -11.43 1.68
N PRO A 543 2.60 -10.90 1.64
CA PRO A 543 1.76 -10.67 2.80
C PRO A 543 1.17 -11.95 3.41
N THR A 544 1.19 -13.08 2.72
CA THR A 544 0.70 -14.37 3.26
C THR A 544 1.68 -14.94 4.28
N ARG A 545 2.98 -14.76 4.05
CA ARG A 545 4.07 -15.23 4.94
C ARG A 545 4.76 -14.12 5.71
N PHE A 546 4.41 -12.85 5.46
CA PHE A 546 5.11 -11.66 5.92
C PHE A 546 6.60 -11.65 5.56
N THR A 547 6.94 -12.17 4.37
CA THR A 547 8.32 -12.25 3.88
C THR A 547 8.62 -11.16 2.87
N SER A 548 9.89 -10.80 2.73
CA SER A 548 10.37 -9.83 1.77
C SER A 548 11.69 -10.29 1.14
N THR A 549 11.87 -10.04 -0.16
CA THR A 549 12.98 -10.58 -0.97
C THR A 549 13.31 -9.61 -2.09
N LEU A 550 14.58 -9.35 -2.35
CA LEU A 550 15.03 -8.49 -3.44
C LEU A 550 14.96 -9.27 -4.77
N LEU A 551 14.02 -8.90 -5.64
CA LEU A 551 13.98 -9.36 -7.04
C LEU A 551 15.09 -8.75 -7.87
N HIS A 552 15.57 -7.56 -7.49
CA HIS A 552 16.70 -6.89 -8.10
C HIS A 552 17.51 -6.19 -7.02
N ASN A 553 18.76 -6.64 -6.87
CA ASN A 553 19.80 -6.02 -6.08
C ASN A 553 20.94 -5.64 -7.05
N PRO A 554 21.19 -4.35 -7.31
CA PRO A 554 22.23 -3.90 -8.22
C PRO A 554 23.62 -4.11 -7.61
N ASP A 555 24.60 -4.52 -8.42
CA ASP A 555 25.96 -4.84 -7.96
C ASP A 555 26.65 -3.59 -7.37
N PRO A 556 26.91 -3.53 -6.04
CA PRO A 556 27.48 -2.35 -5.40
C PRO A 556 28.94 -2.08 -5.78
N SER A 557 29.61 -3.03 -6.46
CA SER A 557 30.95 -2.83 -7.02
C SER A 557 30.95 -2.15 -8.40
N SER A 558 29.78 -1.99 -9.03
CA SER A 558 29.66 -1.31 -10.32
C SER A 558 30.02 0.18 -10.20
N ALA A 559 30.94 0.66 -11.05
CA ALA A 559 31.33 2.06 -11.12
C ALA A 559 30.24 3.00 -11.69
N LYS A 560 29.11 2.46 -12.16
CA LYS A 560 27.96 3.23 -12.69
C LYS A 560 26.65 2.62 -12.21
N ALA A 561 25.66 3.47 -11.95
CA ALA A 561 24.32 3.03 -11.59
C ALA A 561 23.64 2.36 -12.82
N PRO A 562 22.87 1.28 -12.63
CA PRO A 562 22.34 0.50 -13.75
C PRO A 562 21.12 1.12 -14.43
N LEU A 563 20.48 2.13 -13.83
CA LEU A 563 19.40 2.90 -14.42
C LEU A 563 19.88 4.34 -14.71
N PRO A 564 20.48 4.60 -15.88
CA PRO A 564 21.03 5.91 -16.20
C PRO A 564 19.95 6.98 -16.36
N SER A 565 20.35 8.24 -16.20
CA SER A 565 19.58 9.44 -16.52
C SER A 565 19.03 9.39 -17.95
N HIS A 566 17.77 9.80 -18.12
CA HIS A 566 17.00 9.70 -19.38
C HIS A 566 16.97 8.29 -20.03
N GLY A 567 17.29 7.24 -19.27
CA GLY A 567 17.44 5.86 -19.75
C GLY A 567 16.35 4.89 -19.28
N PHE A 568 16.63 3.61 -19.44
CA PHE A 568 15.78 2.52 -18.95
C PHE A 568 16.61 1.31 -18.52
N LEU A 569 16.03 0.48 -17.67
CA LEU A 569 16.59 -0.79 -17.20
C LEU A 569 15.50 -1.86 -17.35
N GLU A 570 15.79 -2.96 -18.05
CA GLU A 570 14.90 -4.11 -18.12
C GLU A 570 15.38 -5.21 -17.17
N ILE A 571 14.51 -5.55 -16.21
CA ILE A 571 14.73 -6.51 -15.14
C ILE A 571 13.87 -7.73 -15.46
N GLY A 572 14.52 -8.86 -15.73
CA GLY A 572 13.89 -10.13 -16.08
C GLY A 572 14.96 -11.18 -16.34
N PRO A 573 14.60 -12.43 -16.65
CA PRO A 573 15.61 -13.46 -16.90
C PRO A 573 16.39 -13.11 -18.16
N THR A 574 17.72 -13.10 -18.06
CA THR A 574 18.61 -12.70 -19.17
C THR A 574 19.22 -13.90 -19.88
N LYS A 575 19.77 -13.67 -21.08
CA LYS A 575 20.44 -14.68 -21.94
C LYS A 575 21.62 -15.42 -21.31
N LEU A 576 22.12 -14.97 -20.15
CA LEU A 576 23.24 -15.56 -19.41
C LEU A 576 22.74 -15.86 -17.99
N GLY A 577 22.30 -17.10 -17.78
CA GLY A 577 21.45 -17.48 -16.64
C GLY A 577 22.01 -17.15 -15.25
N LEU A 578 21.36 -16.18 -14.61
CA LEU A 578 21.42 -15.80 -13.19
C LEU A 578 20.01 -15.30 -12.76
N GLY A 579 19.45 -15.89 -11.69
CA GLY A 579 18.28 -15.36 -10.97
C GLY A 579 16.90 -15.89 -11.39
N ASP A 580 16.57 -17.15 -11.08
CA ASP A 580 15.20 -17.68 -11.14
C ASP A 580 14.36 -17.13 -9.97
N SER A 581 13.81 -15.92 -10.11
CA SER A 581 12.78 -15.37 -9.22
C SER A 581 11.40 -15.95 -9.55
N SER A 582 11.23 -17.27 -9.38
CA SER A 582 9.97 -17.97 -9.65
C SER A 582 8.99 -17.87 -8.49
N ILE A 583 7.89 -17.14 -8.68
CA ILE A 583 6.76 -17.13 -7.73
C ILE A 583 5.94 -18.41 -7.94
N SER A 584 5.67 -19.15 -6.86
CA SER A 584 4.85 -20.37 -6.88
C SER A 584 3.60 -20.18 -6.04
N LEU A 585 2.43 -20.33 -6.68
CA LEU A 585 1.13 -20.32 -6.00
C LEU A 585 0.95 -21.61 -5.19
N ASP A 586 0.25 -21.54 -4.05
CA ASP A 586 -0.19 -22.73 -3.32
C ASP A 586 -1.29 -23.44 -4.14
N GLU A 587 -1.21 -24.76 -4.29
CA GLU A 587 -2.17 -25.58 -5.05
C GLU A 587 -3.62 -25.48 -4.54
N LYS A 588 -3.82 -24.90 -3.35
CA LYS A 588 -5.14 -24.71 -2.71
C LYS A 588 -5.81 -23.37 -3.00
N ASN A 589 -5.12 -22.42 -3.63
CA ASN A 589 -5.60 -21.05 -3.81
C ASN A 589 -5.78 -20.71 -5.29
N ASP A 590 -7.00 -20.30 -5.68
CA ASP A 590 -7.30 -19.87 -7.06
C ASP A 590 -6.76 -18.46 -7.39
N MET A 591 -6.42 -17.66 -6.37
CA MET A 591 -5.79 -16.34 -6.49
C MET A 591 -4.77 -16.09 -5.37
N ASP A 592 -3.79 -15.23 -5.63
CA ASP A 592 -2.75 -14.82 -4.68
C ASP A 592 -2.39 -13.34 -4.91
N PHE A 593 -1.77 -12.70 -3.91
CA PHE A 593 -1.50 -11.26 -3.90
C PHE A 593 -0.18 -10.94 -3.20
N ALA A 594 0.61 -10.05 -3.81
CA ALA A 594 1.90 -9.61 -3.27
C ALA A 594 2.15 -8.14 -3.63
N TYR A 595 3.07 -7.51 -2.90
CA TYR A 595 3.52 -6.15 -3.20
C TYR A 595 4.88 -6.18 -3.90
N ILE A 596 5.06 -5.33 -4.92
CA ILE A 596 6.39 -5.00 -5.46
C ILE A 596 6.69 -3.57 -5.04
N LYS A 597 7.68 -3.40 -4.17
CA LYS A 597 8.14 -2.11 -3.68
C LYS A 597 9.45 -1.74 -4.35
N CYS A 598 9.48 -0.57 -5.01
CA CYS A 598 10.72 0.00 -5.52
C CYS A 598 11.29 1.00 -4.54
N LEU A 599 12.60 0.89 -4.31
CA LEU A 599 13.43 1.87 -3.64
C LEU A 599 14.45 2.39 -4.65
N PHE A 600 14.69 3.70 -4.64
CA PHE A 600 15.68 4.35 -5.50
C PHE A 600 16.68 5.11 -4.66
N SER A 601 17.94 5.14 -5.09
CA SER A 601 18.97 6.00 -4.50
C SER A 601 19.95 6.50 -5.56
N THR A 602 20.56 7.66 -5.33
CA THR A 602 21.68 8.18 -6.14
C THR A 602 23.03 7.52 -5.82
N SER A 603 23.10 6.64 -4.81
CA SER A 603 24.29 5.87 -4.44
C SER A 603 23.96 4.39 -4.17
N PRO A 604 24.95 3.48 -4.20
CA PRO A 604 24.72 2.09 -3.81
C PRO A 604 24.41 1.98 -2.31
N VAL A 605 23.46 1.10 -1.95
CA VAL A 605 22.91 0.95 -0.60
C VAL A 605 22.79 -0.54 -0.27
N ASN A 606 23.26 -0.93 0.92
CA ASN A 606 23.03 -2.28 1.42
C ASN A 606 21.59 -2.44 1.97
N LEU A 607 20.69 -2.97 1.13
CA LEU A 607 19.32 -3.29 1.52
C LEU A 607 19.11 -4.75 1.97
N ALA A 608 20.18 -5.54 2.16
CA ALA A 608 20.08 -6.94 2.62
C ALA A 608 19.29 -7.09 3.93
N PHE A 609 19.30 -6.06 4.79
CA PHE A 609 18.58 -6.07 6.06
C PHE A 609 17.05 -6.01 5.90
N LEU A 610 16.53 -5.67 4.70
CA LEU A 610 15.10 -5.72 4.36
C LEU A 610 14.62 -7.12 3.94
N GLU A 611 15.52 -8.10 3.78
CA GLU A 611 15.14 -9.44 3.35
C GLU A 611 14.73 -10.32 4.53
N HIS A 612 13.51 -10.85 4.45
CA HIS A 612 12.92 -11.76 5.42
C HIS A 612 12.58 -13.11 4.76
N GLN A 613 13.59 -13.80 4.23
CA GLN A 613 13.52 -15.23 3.89
C GLN A 613 14.76 -15.99 4.40
N SER A 614 14.71 -17.32 4.36
CA SER A 614 15.90 -18.17 4.52
C SER A 614 16.97 -17.71 3.51
N PRO A 615 18.24 -17.50 3.92
CA PRO A 615 19.17 -16.57 3.26
C PRO A 615 19.67 -17.05 1.89
N SER A 616 18.82 -16.96 0.88
CA SER A 616 18.93 -17.80 -0.31
C SER A 616 19.93 -17.33 -1.36
N GLN A 617 20.39 -16.08 -1.26
CA GLN A 617 21.10 -15.39 -2.35
C GLN A 617 22.12 -14.38 -1.81
N TRP A 618 23.22 -14.83 -1.18
CA TRP A 618 24.38 -13.93 -1.00
C TRP A 618 25.73 -14.64 -0.90
N PHE A 619 26.48 -14.68 -2.01
CA PHE A 619 27.94 -14.79 -1.96
C PHE A 619 28.58 -13.83 -2.97
N GLY A 620 29.34 -12.87 -2.43
CA GLY A 620 29.98 -11.79 -3.19
C GLY A 620 30.59 -10.76 -2.22
N ALA A 621 31.90 -10.88 -2.00
CA ALA A 621 32.81 -9.93 -1.32
C ALA A 621 32.28 -9.17 -0.08
N MET A 622 32.56 -9.68 1.12
CA MET A 622 32.55 -8.90 2.37
C MET A 622 33.95 -8.44 2.83
N GLU A 623 34.94 -8.45 1.92
CA GLU A 623 36.26 -7.86 2.14
C GLU A 623 36.41 -6.58 1.30
N GLU A 624 36.89 -5.53 1.97
CA GLU A 624 37.22 -4.20 1.43
C GLU A 624 36.17 -3.50 0.55
N SER A 625 35.26 -2.74 1.20
CA SER A 625 34.72 -1.55 0.53
C SER A 625 35.88 -0.60 0.22
N PRO A 626 35.98 -0.04 -1.00
CA PRO A 626 37.11 0.78 -1.40
C PRO A 626 37.24 2.02 -0.50
N LYS A 627 38.49 2.34 -0.13
CA LYS A 627 38.81 3.61 0.53
C LYS A 627 38.44 4.77 -0.38
N ASN A 628 37.94 5.85 0.24
CA ASN A 628 37.76 7.18 -0.32
C ASN A 628 36.60 7.35 -1.33
N ALA A 629 35.41 7.60 -0.78
CA ALA A 629 34.44 8.51 -1.37
C ALA A 629 33.90 9.43 -0.27
N GLU A 630 34.71 10.44 0.11
CA GLU A 630 34.22 11.56 0.93
C GLU A 630 33.33 12.44 0.05
N LEU A 631 32.02 12.23 0.11
CA LEU A 631 31.02 13.14 -0.43
C LEU A 631 30.15 13.67 0.72
N ASN A 632 29.95 14.99 0.71
CA ASN A 632 29.30 15.72 1.79
C ASN A 632 27.78 15.62 1.60
N ASP A 633 27.19 14.54 2.11
CA ASP A 633 25.99 13.89 1.59
C ASP A 633 24.62 14.51 1.96
N LYS A 634 24.51 15.84 2.02
CA LYS A 634 23.18 16.51 2.08
C LYS A 634 22.45 16.55 0.74
N ASN A 635 23.11 16.19 -0.35
CA ASN A 635 22.56 16.20 -1.71
C ASN A 635 22.17 14.81 -2.25
N LEU A 636 22.31 13.74 -1.45
CA LEU A 636 21.83 12.40 -1.85
C LEU A 636 20.29 12.37 -1.86
N LEU A 637 19.72 11.71 -2.86
CA LEU A 637 18.28 11.55 -2.99
C LEU A 637 17.91 10.07 -2.90
N TRP A 638 16.78 9.79 -2.26
CA TRP A 638 16.16 8.46 -2.24
C TRP A 638 14.65 8.57 -2.35
N ASP A 639 13.98 7.57 -2.89
CA ASP A 639 12.52 7.59 -3.02
C ASP A 639 11.89 6.18 -3.04
N THR A 640 10.57 6.13 -2.90
CA THR A 640 9.71 4.95 -3.09
C THR A 640 8.62 5.26 -4.11
N LEU A 641 8.32 4.32 -5.02
CA LEU A 641 7.11 4.40 -5.85
C LEU A 641 5.85 4.14 -5.01
N ALA A 642 5.45 5.13 -4.21
CA ALA A 642 4.25 5.11 -3.38
C ALA A 642 3.55 6.47 -3.42
N LYS A 643 2.52 6.61 -4.26
CA LYS A 643 1.61 7.78 -4.25
C LYS A 643 0.77 7.73 -2.96
N ASP A 644 1.30 8.20 -1.83
CA ASP A 644 0.56 8.15 -0.57
C ASP A 644 -0.49 9.26 -0.50
N GLN A 645 -1.61 8.90 -1.10
CA GLN A 645 -2.84 9.65 -1.13
C GLN A 645 -3.69 9.36 0.12
N THR A 646 -3.29 8.38 0.95
CA THR A 646 -4.02 7.83 2.10
C THR A 646 -3.84 8.67 3.37
N GLU A 647 -2.64 9.18 3.61
CA GLU A 647 -2.34 9.99 4.80
C GLU A 647 -3.12 11.33 4.80
N ILE A 648 -3.29 11.93 3.62
CA ILE A 648 -4.15 13.13 3.43
C ILE A 648 -5.58 12.86 3.93
N ASN A 649 -6.11 11.66 3.68
CA ASN A 649 -7.46 11.25 4.08
C ASN A 649 -7.58 11.15 5.60
N ARG A 650 -6.58 10.50 6.20
CA ARG A 650 -6.52 10.29 7.64
C ARG A 650 -6.54 11.63 8.35
N ILE A 651 -5.70 12.57 7.90
CA ILE A 651 -5.65 13.94 8.44
C ILE A 651 -6.99 14.66 8.28
N ILE A 652 -7.64 14.64 7.11
CA ILE A 652 -8.93 15.32 6.91
C ILE A 652 -10.03 14.67 7.76
N SER A 653 -10.10 13.34 7.82
CA SER A 653 -11.07 12.58 8.60
C SER A 653 -10.89 12.83 10.10
N GLU A 654 -9.68 12.66 10.64
CA GLU A 654 -9.35 12.93 12.05
C GLU A 654 -9.56 14.41 12.41
N ALA A 655 -9.38 15.34 11.46
CA ALA A 655 -9.68 16.76 11.67
C ALA A 655 -11.17 17.12 11.67
N SER A 656 -12.00 16.30 11.03
CA SER A 656 -13.43 16.59 10.80
C SER A 656 -14.37 15.78 11.69
N LYS A 657 -13.96 14.59 12.15
CA LYS A 657 -14.79 13.65 12.92
C LYS A 657 -15.32 14.29 14.21
N GLY A 658 -16.63 14.16 14.45
CA GLY A 658 -17.32 14.76 15.60
C GLY A 658 -17.61 16.26 15.47
N SER A 659 -17.26 16.90 14.34
CA SER A 659 -17.72 18.27 14.07
C SER A 659 -19.17 18.31 13.61
N LYS A 660 -19.89 19.40 13.91
CA LYS A 660 -21.27 19.62 13.45
C LYS A 660 -21.41 19.59 11.91
N PHE A 661 -20.34 19.91 11.18
CA PHE A 661 -20.30 19.82 9.72
C PHE A 661 -20.32 18.36 9.26
N TYR A 662 -19.44 17.54 9.84
CA TYR A 662 -19.33 16.12 9.53
C TYR A 662 -20.62 15.35 9.83
N GLU A 663 -21.29 15.63 10.95
CA GLU A 663 -22.60 15.01 11.25
C GLU A 663 -23.71 15.44 10.29
N ASN A 664 -23.68 16.68 9.79
CA ASN A 664 -24.64 17.16 8.78
C ASN A 664 -24.38 16.52 7.40
N GLU A 665 -23.12 16.38 6.98
CA GLU A 665 -22.76 15.63 5.77
C GLU A 665 -23.14 14.15 5.90
N LYS A 666 -22.91 13.52 7.05
CA LYS A 666 -23.38 12.15 7.35
C LYS A 666 -24.91 12.02 7.24
N LYS A 667 -25.66 13.04 7.69
CA LYS A 667 -27.12 13.10 7.54
C LYS A 667 -27.54 13.23 6.07
N LYS A 668 -27.01 14.23 5.34
CA LYS A 668 -27.28 14.44 3.91
C LYS A 668 -26.98 13.19 3.09
N ASP A 669 -25.88 12.50 3.39
CA ASP A 669 -25.48 11.31 2.65
C ASP A 669 -26.37 10.09 2.94
N LYS A 670 -26.87 9.95 4.17
CA LYS A 670 -27.91 8.98 4.54
C LYS A 670 -29.23 9.26 3.81
N GLU A 671 -29.62 10.53 3.71
CA GLU A 671 -30.83 10.97 2.99
C GLU A 671 -30.70 10.72 1.48
N LEU A 672 -29.56 11.02 0.88
CA LEU A 672 -29.25 10.66 -0.51
C LEU A 672 -29.29 9.15 -0.71
N THR A 673 -28.70 8.35 0.19
CA THR A 673 -28.74 6.88 0.10
C THR A 673 -30.17 6.34 0.18
N ALA A 674 -31.06 6.95 0.98
CA ALA A 674 -32.49 6.62 0.99
C ALA A 674 -33.19 7.02 -0.32
N ARG A 675 -32.87 8.19 -0.90
CA ARG A 675 -33.35 8.61 -2.22
C ARG A 675 -32.92 7.64 -3.33
N ILE A 676 -31.66 7.20 -3.32
CA ILE A 676 -31.14 6.17 -4.24
C ILE A 676 -31.98 4.88 -4.13
N ASN A 677 -32.21 4.38 -2.92
CA ASN A 677 -33.02 3.15 -2.73
C ASN A 677 -34.47 3.30 -3.24
N LYS A 678 -35.10 4.48 -3.08
CA LYS A 678 -36.42 4.76 -3.65
C LYS A 678 -36.40 4.76 -5.18
N ILE A 679 -35.35 5.33 -5.79
CA ILE A 679 -35.16 5.38 -7.24
C ILE A 679 -34.89 4.00 -7.83
N LEU A 680 -34.08 3.17 -7.17
CA LEU A 680 -33.84 1.77 -7.57
C LEU A 680 -35.12 0.92 -7.50
N LYS A 681 -35.93 1.10 -6.44
CA LYS A 681 -37.24 0.42 -6.35
C LYS A 681 -38.17 0.82 -7.50
N HIS A 682 -38.23 2.11 -7.83
CA HIS A 682 -39.04 2.62 -8.94
C HIS A 682 -38.55 2.08 -10.30
N ARG A 683 -37.22 2.05 -10.53
CA ARG A 683 -36.62 1.39 -11.71
C ARG A 683 -37.09 -0.06 -11.84
N ASP A 684 -36.98 -0.84 -10.76
CA ASP A 684 -37.32 -2.26 -10.75
C ASP A 684 -38.84 -2.51 -10.88
N GLU A 685 -39.67 -1.50 -10.64
CA GLU A 685 -41.11 -1.51 -10.90
C GLU A 685 -41.42 -1.21 -12.38
N VAL A 686 -40.86 -0.13 -12.95
CA VAL A 686 -41.12 0.24 -14.36
C VAL A 686 -40.53 -0.76 -15.36
N VAL A 687 -39.37 -1.36 -15.06
CA VAL A 687 -38.73 -2.35 -15.96
C VAL A 687 -39.53 -3.66 -16.04
N LYS A 688 -40.27 -4.07 -15.00
CA LYS A 688 -41.01 -5.35 -14.98
C LYS A 688 -42.15 -5.44 -15.98
N GLY A 689 -42.70 -4.31 -16.43
CA GLY A 689 -43.81 -4.24 -17.38
C GLY A 689 -43.44 -3.70 -18.76
N ALA A 690 -42.16 -3.39 -18.99
CA ALA A 690 -41.73 -2.68 -20.19
C ALA A 690 -41.12 -3.61 -21.26
N ASP A 691 -41.53 -3.43 -22.52
CA ASP A 691 -40.82 -3.98 -23.67
C ASP A 691 -39.58 -3.14 -23.95
N LEU A 692 -38.45 -3.56 -23.38
CA LEU A 692 -37.17 -2.89 -23.55
C LEU A 692 -36.72 -2.83 -25.01
N SER A 693 -37.08 -3.80 -25.85
CA SER A 693 -36.63 -3.84 -27.26
C SER A 693 -37.30 -2.76 -28.12
N LYS A 694 -38.59 -2.50 -27.86
CA LYS A 694 -39.33 -1.39 -28.48
C LYS A 694 -38.79 -0.04 -28.01
N ILE A 695 -38.44 0.08 -26.73
CA ILE A 695 -37.87 1.31 -26.17
C ILE A 695 -36.45 1.57 -26.71
N GLU A 696 -35.60 0.54 -26.81
CA GLU A 696 -34.27 0.64 -27.45
C GLU A 696 -34.39 1.14 -28.88
N THR A 697 -35.35 0.63 -29.67
CA THR A 697 -35.63 1.12 -31.03
C THR A 697 -35.99 2.61 -31.07
N THR A 698 -36.83 3.09 -30.14
CA THR A 698 -37.19 4.52 -30.04
C THR A 698 -36.00 5.38 -29.62
N VAL A 699 -35.17 4.87 -28.71
CA VAL A 699 -33.95 5.56 -28.26
C VAL A 699 -32.91 5.64 -29.39
N ASP A 700 -32.74 4.58 -30.18
CA ASP A 700 -31.87 4.60 -31.36
C ASP A 700 -32.35 5.61 -32.41
N GLN A 701 -33.67 5.76 -32.61
CA GLN A 701 -34.22 6.81 -33.47
C GLN A 701 -33.88 8.22 -32.93
N LEU A 702 -34.00 8.44 -31.62
CA LEU A 702 -33.62 9.70 -30.97
C LEU A 702 -32.11 9.96 -31.06
N ILE A 703 -31.26 8.95 -30.90
CA ILE A 703 -29.80 9.06 -31.10
C ILE A 703 -29.48 9.49 -32.54
N ASN A 704 -30.14 8.89 -33.54
CA ASN A 704 -29.94 9.28 -34.94
C ASN A 704 -30.43 10.71 -35.23
N GLN A 705 -31.51 11.15 -34.58
CA GLN A 705 -31.98 12.55 -34.68
C GLN A 705 -30.96 13.52 -34.07
N LEU A 706 -30.49 13.25 -32.85
CA LEU A 706 -29.48 14.07 -32.17
C LEU A 706 -28.14 14.11 -32.94
N GLU A 707 -27.70 12.97 -33.50
CA GLU A 707 -26.49 12.92 -34.33
C GLU A 707 -26.63 13.74 -35.62
N ALA A 708 -27.84 13.86 -36.18
CA ALA A 708 -28.13 14.74 -37.32
C ALA A 708 -28.16 16.24 -36.95
N GLU A 709 -28.30 16.60 -35.67
CA GLU A 709 -28.15 17.97 -35.15
C GLU A 709 -26.66 18.35 -34.93
N ARG A 710 -25.70 17.44 -35.13
CA ARG A 710 -24.29 17.69 -34.82
C ARG A 710 -23.68 18.75 -35.73
N ASP A 711 -23.39 19.91 -35.14
CA ASP A 711 -22.51 20.92 -35.73
C ASP A 711 -21.05 20.75 -35.24
N LEU A 712 -20.11 20.78 -36.19
CA LEU A 712 -18.66 20.73 -35.99
C LEU A 712 -17.94 21.90 -36.69
N SER A 713 -18.68 22.89 -37.21
CA SER A 713 -18.12 24.02 -37.97
C SER A 713 -17.47 25.08 -37.09
N GLN A 714 -17.90 25.21 -35.84
CA GLN A 714 -17.49 26.29 -34.94
C GLN A 714 -16.24 25.93 -34.12
N ILE A 715 -15.29 26.85 -34.01
CA ILE A 715 -14.10 26.75 -33.17
C ILE A 715 -14.37 27.42 -31.83
N ILE A 716 -14.84 26.63 -30.85
CA ILE A 716 -15.17 27.12 -29.51
C ILE A 716 -13.97 26.92 -28.58
N VAL A 717 -13.62 27.98 -27.85
CA VAL A 717 -12.54 27.98 -26.87
C VAL A 717 -13.11 28.30 -25.49
N HIS A 718 -12.79 27.45 -24.51
CA HIS A 718 -12.94 27.80 -23.09
C HIS A 718 -11.57 28.19 -22.55
N VAL A 719 -11.50 29.30 -21.83
CA VAL A 719 -10.28 29.83 -21.20
C VAL A 719 -10.49 29.94 -19.69
N ASP A 720 -9.46 29.61 -18.91
CA ASP A 720 -9.51 29.58 -17.43
C ASP A 720 -8.13 29.92 -16.85
N MET A 721 -8.07 30.96 -15.99
CA MET A 721 -6.86 31.47 -15.34
C MET A 721 -6.28 30.53 -14.26
N ASP A 722 -5.01 30.15 -14.41
CA ASP A 722 -4.40 29.14 -13.56
C ASP A 722 -4.25 29.60 -12.10
N ALA A 723 -5.05 29.01 -11.22
CA ALA A 723 -5.10 29.32 -9.79
C ALA A 723 -5.28 30.82 -9.50
N PHE A 724 -6.14 31.48 -10.27
CA PHE A 724 -6.25 32.93 -10.44
C PHE A 724 -5.86 33.78 -9.22
N TYR A 725 -6.64 33.77 -8.13
CA TYR A 725 -6.33 34.65 -6.98
C TYR A 725 -4.95 34.36 -6.37
N ALA A 726 -4.50 33.11 -6.31
CA ALA A 726 -3.16 32.79 -5.82
C ALA A 726 -2.06 33.32 -6.76
N SER A 727 -2.29 33.27 -8.08
CA SER A 727 -1.38 33.85 -9.07
C SER A 727 -1.33 35.39 -9.00
N VAL A 728 -2.44 36.06 -8.67
CA VAL A 728 -2.48 37.51 -8.41
C VAL A 728 -1.75 37.86 -7.09
N GLU A 729 -1.98 37.13 -6.00
CA GLU A 729 -1.22 37.33 -4.75
C GLU A 729 0.29 37.10 -4.94
N LEU A 730 0.69 36.14 -5.79
CA LEU A 730 2.10 35.87 -6.12
C LEU A 730 2.73 36.99 -6.96
N LEU A 731 1.94 37.62 -7.84
CA LEU A 731 2.37 38.78 -8.64
C LEU A 731 2.65 39.99 -7.75
N ASP A 732 1.74 40.28 -6.82
CA ASP A 732 1.85 41.43 -5.90
C ASP A 732 2.83 41.17 -4.73
N ASN A 733 3.07 39.89 -4.37
CA ASN A 733 4.04 39.49 -3.35
C ASN A 733 4.97 38.36 -3.84
N PRO A 734 6.06 38.70 -4.55
CA PRO A 734 7.04 37.73 -5.06
C PRO A 734 7.72 36.85 -3.99
N SER A 735 7.66 37.24 -2.70
CA SER A 735 8.22 36.43 -1.61
C SER A 735 7.46 35.12 -1.35
N LEU A 736 6.29 34.94 -1.97
CA LEU A 736 5.49 33.71 -1.95
C LEU A 736 6.00 32.64 -2.93
N LYS A 737 6.88 32.98 -3.87
CA LYS A 737 7.35 32.07 -4.92
C LYS A 737 7.99 30.81 -4.33
N GLY A 738 7.50 29.63 -4.72
CA GLY A 738 7.99 28.34 -4.23
C GLY A 738 7.50 27.96 -2.82
N LYS A 739 6.60 28.73 -2.19
CA LYS A 739 6.02 28.43 -0.88
C LYS A 739 4.58 27.94 -1.03
N ALA A 740 4.14 27.06 -0.13
CA ALA A 740 2.74 26.68 -0.05
C ALA A 740 1.90 27.78 0.60
N PHE A 741 0.95 28.34 -0.14
CA PHE A 741 -0.03 29.31 0.37
C PHE A 741 -1.45 29.10 -0.20
N GLY A 742 -2.45 29.62 0.50
CA GLY A 742 -3.85 29.64 0.10
C GLY A 742 -4.51 30.98 0.38
N VAL A 743 -5.50 31.33 -0.45
CA VAL A 743 -6.23 32.60 -0.38
C VAL A 743 -7.56 32.36 0.31
N GLY A 744 -7.84 33.11 1.37
CA GLY A 744 -8.97 32.90 2.28
C GLY A 744 -8.52 32.37 3.65
N LYS A 745 -9.10 32.90 4.73
CA LYS A 745 -8.71 32.55 6.12
C LYS A 745 -9.66 31.56 6.80
N GLY A 746 -10.94 31.54 6.42
CA GLY A 746 -11.95 30.62 6.97
C GLY A 746 -12.10 29.37 6.11
N VAL A 747 -12.52 29.59 4.86
CA VAL A 747 -12.47 28.62 3.75
C VAL A 747 -11.50 29.17 2.72
N LEU A 748 -10.76 28.30 2.05
CA LEU A 748 -9.89 28.67 0.94
C LEU A 748 -10.72 28.88 -0.32
N SER A 749 -10.65 30.07 -0.90
CA SER A 749 -11.21 30.34 -2.23
C SER A 749 -10.35 29.70 -3.31
N THR A 750 -9.02 29.71 -3.13
CA THR A 750 -8.08 28.94 -3.97
C THR A 750 -6.79 28.64 -3.22
N ALA A 751 -5.96 27.77 -3.80
CA ALA A 751 -4.66 27.37 -3.28
C ALA A 751 -3.59 27.39 -4.39
N SER A 752 -2.37 27.81 -4.03
CA SER A 752 -1.17 27.70 -4.88
C SER A 752 -0.90 26.27 -5.32
N TYR A 753 -0.24 26.07 -6.47
CA TYR A 753 0.14 24.74 -6.94
C TYR A 753 1.12 24.04 -5.98
N GLU A 754 1.96 24.79 -5.27
CA GLU A 754 2.78 24.31 -4.16
C GLU A 754 1.95 23.75 -3.00
N ALA A 755 0.86 24.42 -2.61
CA ALA A 755 -0.05 23.91 -1.58
C ALA A 755 -0.86 22.69 -2.06
N ARG A 756 -1.30 22.67 -3.33
CA ARG A 756 -2.03 21.55 -3.94
C ARG A 756 -1.28 20.21 -3.86
N LYS A 757 0.06 20.24 -3.88
CA LYS A 757 0.91 19.03 -3.68
C LYS A 757 0.69 18.33 -2.34
N PHE A 758 0.24 19.06 -1.30
CA PHE A 758 -0.10 18.53 0.03
C PHE A 758 -1.59 18.15 0.18
N GLY A 759 -2.39 18.23 -0.89
CA GLY A 759 -3.84 18.00 -0.86
C GLY A 759 -4.67 19.21 -0.40
N VAL A 760 -4.05 20.38 -0.24
CA VAL A 760 -4.73 21.66 0.05
C VAL A 760 -5.41 22.18 -1.21
N ARG A 761 -6.67 22.62 -1.13
CA ARG A 761 -7.49 22.91 -2.31
C ARG A 761 -8.59 23.95 -2.05
N SER A 762 -9.21 24.44 -3.12
CA SER A 762 -10.40 25.31 -3.07
C SER A 762 -11.55 24.65 -2.28
N GLY A 763 -12.39 25.45 -1.62
CA GLY A 763 -13.49 24.96 -0.78
C GLY A 763 -13.07 24.32 0.55
N MET A 764 -11.78 24.06 0.80
CA MET A 764 -11.31 23.48 2.05
C MET A 764 -11.28 24.50 3.19
N ALA A 765 -11.70 24.10 4.39
CA ALA A 765 -11.54 24.92 5.58
C ALA A 765 -10.05 25.13 5.93
N GLY A 766 -9.64 26.38 6.19
CA GLY A 766 -8.24 26.77 6.39
C GLY A 766 -7.55 26.02 7.54
N PHE A 767 -8.27 25.62 8.58
CA PHE A 767 -7.73 24.81 9.68
C PHE A 767 -7.43 23.35 9.28
N ILE A 768 -8.14 22.79 8.29
CA ILE A 768 -7.85 21.46 7.73
C ILE A 768 -6.65 21.57 6.80
N ALA A 769 -6.63 22.61 5.96
CA ALA A 769 -5.50 22.91 5.08
C ALA A 769 -4.18 23.09 5.86
N LYS A 770 -4.22 23.79 7.01
CA LYS A 770 -3.09 23.90 7.96
C LYS A 770 -2.67 22.59 8.63
N LYS A 771 -3.54 21.58 8.72
CA LYS A 771 -3.16 20.24 9.20
C LYS A 771 -2.49 19.40 8.11
N LEU A 772 -2.89 19.57 6.84
CA LEU A 772 -2.27 18.94 5.68
C LEU A 772 -0.90 19.56 5.35
N CYS A 773 -0.78 20.87 5.50
CA CYS A 773 0.45 21.61 5.30
C CYS A 773 0.65 22.60 6.47
N PRO A 774 1.40 22.22 7.52
CA PRO A 774 1.65 23.07 8.70
C PRO A 774 2.24 24.44 8.36
N GLU A 775 3.07 24.52 7.32
CA GLU A 775 3.70 25.76 6.87
C GLU A 775 2.81 26.63 5.97
N LEU A 776 1.62 26.16 5.57
CA LEU A 776 0.72 26.87 4.65
C LEU A 776 0.47 28.32 5.05
N ILE A 777 0.80 29.27 4.19
CA ILE A 777 0.52 30.69 4.43
C ILE A 777 -0.95 30.97 4.05
N LEU A 778 -1.72 31.60 4.95
CA LEU A 778 -3.13 31.96 4.71
C LEU A 778 -3.28 33.46 4.46
N LEU A 779 -3.61 33.83 3.24
CA LEU A 779 -3.75 35.21 2.80
C LEU A 779 -5.22 35.70 2.92
N PRO A 780 -5.46 36.99 3.17
CA PRO A 780 -6.78 37.59 2.99
C PRO A 780 -7.19 37.58 1.50
N MET A 781 -8.43 37.95 1.20
CA MET A 781 -8.91 38.15 -0.18
C MET A 781 -8.86 39.64 -0.53
N HIS A 782 -8.46 39.97 -1.76
CA HIS A 782 -8.38 41.33 -2.30
C HIS A 782 -9.25 41.44 -3.57
N PHE A 783 -10.57 41.40 -3.41
CA PHE A 783 -11.52 41.31 -4.55
C PHE A 783 -11.37 42.44 -5.58
N ASP A 784 -11.09 43.68 -5.18
CA ASP A 784 -10.88 44.80 -6.10
C ASP A 784 -9.73 44.51 -7.08
N ARG A 785 -8.65 43.93 -6.55
CA ARG A 785 -7.45 43.55 -7.30
C ARG A 785 -7.71 42.37 -8.24
N TYR A 786 -8.50 41.40 -7.80
CA TYR A 786 -8.93 40.28 -8.65
C TYR A 786 -9.85 40.78 -9.77
N SER A 787 -10.77 41.69 -9.49
CA SER A 787 -11.64 42.31 -10.51
C SER A 787 -10.85 43.13 -11.53
N GLU A 788 -9.85 43.91 -11.10
CA GLU A 788 -8.95 44.66 -11.99
C GLU A 788 -8.20 43.72 -12.97
N MET A 789 -7.61 42.64 -12.44
CA MET A 789 -6.86 41.68 -13.26
C MET A 789 -7.79 40.85 -14.15
N SER A 790 -8.99 40.52 -13.68
CA SER A 790 -10.05 39.86 -14.47
C SER A 790 -10.43 40.73 -15.67
N HIS A 791 -10.77 42.00 -15.46
CA HIS A 791 -11.14 42.91 -16.55
C HIS A 791 -10.05 43.01 -17.62
N LYS A 792 -8.77 43.09 -17.24
CA LYS A 792 -7.63 43.11 -18.18
C LYS A 792 -7.55 41.85 -19.03
N VAL A 793 -7.72 40.67 -18.42
CA VAL A 793 -7.68 39.39 -19.15
C VAL A 793 -8.90 39.23 -20.07
N MET A 794 -10.09 39.60 -19.60
CA MET A 794 -11.32 39.61 -20.41
C MET A 794 -11.26 40.62 -21.57
N GLU A 795 -10.57 41.75 -21.42
CA GLU A 795 -10.32 42.70 -22.50
C GLU A 795 -9.40 42.12 -23.59
N ILE A 796 -8.40 41.30 -23.21
CA ILE A 796 -7.57 40.57 -24.18
C ILE A 796 -8.41 39.54 -24.94
N PHE A 797 -9.26 38.78 -24.24
CA PHE A 797 -10.16 37.81 -24.88
C PHE A 797 -11.12 38.45 -25.90
N ARG A 798 -11.66 39.64 -25.60
CA ARG A 798 -12.51 40.41 -26.54
C ARG A 798 -11.84 40.83 -27.85
N ARG A 799 -10.50 40.75 -27.95
CA ARG A 799 -9.77 40.98 -29.21
C ARG A 799 -9.87 39.81 -30.18
N TYR A 800 -10.20 38.62 -29.69
CA TYR A 800 -10.35 37.39 -30.47
C TYR A 800 -11.82 37.01 -30.70
N ASP A 801 -12.69 37.35 -29.75
CA ASP A 801 -14.15 37.26 -29.88
C ASP A 801 -14.83 38.44 -29.15
N PRO A 802 -15.35 39.45 -29.87
CA PRO A 802 -16.06 40.58 -29.26
C PRO A 802 -17.29 40.18 -28.44
N ASP A 803 -17.94 39.06 -28.80
CA ASP A 803 -19.15 38.52 -28.17
C ASP A 803 -18.85 37.49 -27.06
N MET A 804 -17.58 37.38 -26.63
CA MET A 804 -17.13 36.40 -25.65
C MET A 804 -18.00 36.41 -24.37
N ALA A 805 -18.34 35.20 -23.90
CA ALA A 805 -19.24 34.99 -22.77
C ALA A 805 -18.43 34.72 -21.48
N PRO A 806 -18.37 35.64 -20.51
CA PRO A 806 -17.68 35.39 -19.25
C PRO A 806 -18.50 34.41 -18.40
N ALA A 807 -17.88 33.32 -17.96
CA ALA A 807 -18.52 32.31 -17.10
C ALA A 807 -18.20 32.55 -15.62
N GLY A 808 -17.07 33.19 -15.32
CA GLY A 808 -16.66 33.60 -13.98
C GLY A 808 -15.73 34.82 -14.01
N CYS A 809 -15.07 35.12 -12.89
CA CYS A 809 -14.00 36.13 -12.88
C CYS A 809 -12.71 35.64 -13.56
N ASP A 810 -12.51 34.33 -13.61
CA ASP A 810 -11.33 33.64 -14.11
C ASP A 810 -11.55 32.85 -15.40
N GLU A 811 -12.80 32.66 -15.83
CA GLU A 811 -13.14 31.82 -16.98
C GLU A 811 -14.18 32.42 -17.93
N GLY A 812 -14.13 31.99 -19.19
CA GLY A 812 -15.06 32.41 -20.23
C GLY A 812 -14.99 31.54 -21.50
N TYR A 813 -15.95 31.77 -22.38
CA TYR A 813 -16.05 31.13 -23.69
C TYR A 813 -15.85 32.14 -24.82
N LEU A 814 -15.15 31.72 -25.88
CA LEU A 814 -14.97 32.45 -27.12
C LEU A 814 -15.36 31.57 -28.31
N ASN A 815 -15.92 32.16 -29.36
CA ASN A 815 -16.02 31.57 -30.69
C ASN A 815 -15.00 32.24 -31.63
N ILE A 816 -13.85 31.60 -31.84
CA ILE A 816 -12.76 32.16 -32.64
C ILE A 816 -12.84 31.79 -34.14
N THR A 817 -13.97 31.26 -34.61
CA THR A 817 -14.15 30.82 -36.01
C THR A 817 -13.84 31.93 -36.99
N SER A 818 -14.55 33.05 -36.88
CA SER A 818 -14.37 34.23 -37.75
C SER A 818 -12.95 34.80 -37.66
N TYR A 819 -12.35 34.80 -36.47
CA TYR A 819 -10.99 35.29 -36.25
C TYR A 819 -9.95 34.42 -36.98
N CYS A 820 -10.07 33.10 -36.88
CA CYS A 820 -9.17 32.16 -37.57
C CYS A 820 -9.31 32.27 -39.10
N GLU A 821 -10.53 32.47 -39.60
CA GLU A 821 -10.80 32.68 -41.03
C GLU A 821 -10.22 34.02 -41.53
N GLU A 822 -10.46 35.14 -40.84
CA GLU A 822 -9.96 36.47 -41.22
C GLU A 822 -8.43 36.55 -41.18
N HIS A 823 -7.81 36.01 -40.13
CA HIS A 823 -6.36 36.07 -39.93
C HIS A 823 -5.58 34.92 -40.58
N CYS A 824 -6.26 33.93 -41.18
CA CYS A 824 -5.66 32.75 -41.82
C CYS A 824 -4.72 31.95 -40.89
N VAL A 825 -5.08 31.83 -39.61
CA VAL A 825 -4.33 31.11 -38.57
C VAL A 825 -5.06 29.84 -38.15
N THR A 826 -4.34 28.82 -37.68
CA THR A 826 -4.99 27.66 -37.06
C THR A 826 -5.50 27.99 -35.66
N ALA A 827 -6.51 27.25 -35.19
CA ALA A 827 -7.06 27.41 -33.84
C ALA A 827 -5.99 27.25 -32.74
N GLU A 828 -5.05 26.32 -32.92
CA GLU A 828 -3.96 26.10 -31.95
C GLU A 828 -2.98 27.27 -31.90
N GLU A 829 -2.64 27.86 -33.05
CA GLU A 829 -1.79 29.06 -33.13
C GLU A 829 -2.50 30.27 -32.53
N CYS A 830 -3.76 30.52 -32.87
CA CYS A 830 -4.58 31.61 -32.33
C CYS A 830 -4.67 31.54 -30.80
N VAL A 831 -4.94 30.36 -30.23
CA VAL A 831 -5.02 30.17 -28.78
C VAL A 831 -3.65 30.22 -28.12
N GLN A 832 -2.58 29.74 -28.77
CA GLN A 832 -1.23 29.88 -28.25
C GLN A 832 -0.80 31.35 -28.20
N GLU A 833 -1.15 32.15 -29.21
CA GLU A 833 -0.95 33.60 -29.22
C GLU A 833 -1.78 34.28 -28.13
N MET A 834 -3.08 34.03 -28.05
CA MET A 834 -3.96 34.57 -27.01
C MET A 834 -3.41 34.34 -25.59
N ARG A 835 -2.98 33.11 -25.29
CA ARG A 835 -2.37 32.74 -23.99
C ARG A 835 -1.05 33.46 -23.76
N LYS A 836 -0.24 33.65 -24.80
CA LYS A 836 1.00 34.43 -24.76
C LYS A 836 0.73 35.92 -24.50
N THR A 837 -0.25 36.52 -25.18
CA THR A 837 -0.68 37.93 -24.99
C THR A 837 -1.13 38.16 -23.54
N VAL A 838 -1.96 37.27 -22.99
CA VAL A 838 -2.35 37.31 -21.57
C VAL A 838 -1.12 37.31 -20.65
N PHE A 839 -0.16 36.41 -20.87
CA PHE A 839 1.06 36.38 -20.05
C PHE A 839 1.96 37.61 -20.25
N GLU A 840 2.06 38.13 -21.47
CA GLU A 840 2.88 39.30 -21.78
C GLU A 840 2.32 40.58 -21.14
N GLU A 841 1.00 40.79 -21.17
CA GLU A 841 0.35 41.99 -20.62
C GLU A 841 0.07 41.90 -19.11
N THR A 842 -0.26 40.72 -18.58
CA THR A 842 -0.74 40.57 -17.19
C THR A 842 0.18 39.80 -16.26
N LYS A 843 1.16 39.05 -16.82
CA LYS A 843 2.02 38.08 -16.11
C LYS A 843 1.27 36.90 -15.45
N LEU A 844 -0.04 36.78 -15.69
CA LEU A 844 -0.84 35.61 -15.32
C LEU A 844 -0.81 34.57 -16.46
N THR A 845 -1.03 33.30 -16.13
CA THR A 845 -1.18 32.24 -17.13
C THR A 845 -2.63 31.76 -17.21
N VAL A 846 -3.03 31.35 -18.41
CA VAL A 846 -4.34 30.76 -18.71
C VAL A 846 -4.15 29.42 -19.40
N SER A 847 -5.03 28.48 -19.04
CA SER A 847 -5.19 27.22 -19.77
C SER A 847 -6.43 27.28 -20.66
N ALA A 848 -6.40 26.60 -21.81
CA ALA A 848 -7.44 26.72 -22.82
C ALA A 848 -7.82 25.39 -23.49
N GLY A 849 -9.10 25.21 -23.79
CA GLY A 849 -9.63 24.02 -24.47
C GLY A 849 -10.31 24.39 -25.77
N ILE A 850 -9.90 23.76 -26.86
CA ILE A 850 -10.39 24.02 -28.23
C ILE A 850 -11.24 22.84 -28.68
N ALA A 851 -12.51 23.07 -28.98
CA ALA A 851 -13.49 22.04 -29.29
C ALA A 851 -14.67 22.59 -30.12
N PRO A 852 -15.55 21.74 -30.68
CA PRO A 852 -16.65 22.21 -31.53
C PRO A 852 -17.85 22.80 -30.77
N ASN A 853 -17.88 22.70 -29.43
CA ASN A 853 -18.95 23.24 -28.57
C ASN A 853 -18.46 23.54 -27.16
N LYS A 854 -19.27 24.30 -26.38
CA LYS A 854 -18.91 24.78 -25.03
C LYS A 854 -18.58 23.64 -24.06
N MET A 855 -19.40 22.59 -24.03
CA MET A 855 -19.21 21.46 -23.11
C MET A 855 -17.83 20.81 -23.31
N LEU A 856 -17.51 20.45 -24.56
CA LEU A 856 -16.22 19.85 -24.90
C LEU A 856 -15.06 20.83 -24.65
N ALA A 857 -15.25 22.12 -24.95
CA ALA A 857 -14.21 23.14 -24.74
C ALA A 857 -13.84 23.27 -23.26
N LYS A 858 -14.83 23.32 -22.35
CA LYS A 858 -14.59 23.34 -20.89
C LYS A 858 -13.90 22.06 -20.40
N ILE A 859 -14.29 20.89 -20.90
CA ILE A 859 -13.62 19.62 -20.56
C ILE A 859 -12.16 19.63 -21.06
N CYS A 860 -11.89 20.24 -22.22
CA CYS A 860 -10.55 20.31 -22.81
C CYS A 860 -9.62 21.28 -22.08
N SER A 861 -10.11 22.43 -21.57
CA SER A 861 -9.26 23.43 -20.89
C SER A 861 -8.60 22.90 -19.63
N ASP A 862 -9.22 21.91 -18.99
CA ASP A 862 -8.70 21.27 -17.79
C ASP A 862 -7.56 20.28 -18.06
N LYS A 863 -7.54 19.67 -19.25
CA LYS A 863 -6.76 18.45 -19.51
C LYS A 863 -5.24 18.65 -19.42
N ASN A 864 -4.79 19.86 -19.76
CA ASN A 864 -3.39 20.28 -19.80
C ASN A 864 -3.12 21.48 -18.84
N LYS A 865 -3.89 21.66 -17.76
CA LYS A 865 -3.54 22.63 -16.71
C LYS A 865 -2.24 22.23 -15.99
N PRO A 866 -1.52 23.19 -15.37
CA PRO A 866 -1.56 24.63 -15.60
C PRO A 866 -0.81 25.07 -16.87
N ASN A 867 -1.14 26.25 -17.38
CA ASN A 867 -0.50 26.91 -18.51
C ASN A 867 -0.31 26.00 -19.75
N GLY A 868 -1.35 25.26 -20.12
CA GLY A 868 -1.39 24.44 -21.33
C GLY A 868 -2.66 24.67 -22.15
N GLN A 869 -2.72 24.04 -23.33
CA GLN A 869 -3.94 24.00 -24.12
C GLN A 869 -4.17 22.60 -24.69
N PHE A 870 -5.43 22.23 -24.93
CA PHE A 870 -5.78 20.97 -25.58
C PHE A 870 -6.76 21.19 -26.73
N HIS A 871 -6.45 20.64 -27.89
CA HIS A 871 -7.28 20.68 -29.08
C HIS A 871 -7.91 19.30 -29.31
N LEU A 872 -9.24 19.23 -29.16
CA LEU A 872 -10.02 18.08 -29.57
C LEU A 872 -10.35 18.22 -31.05
N LYS A 873 -9.95 17.26 -31.89
CA LYS A 873 -10.23 17.31 -33.32
C LYS A 873 -11.72 17.24 -33.63
N PHE A 874 -12.15 17.98 -34.65
CA PHE A 874 -13.56 18.11 -35.03
C PHE A 874 -13.99 16.96 -35.96
N GLU A 875 -13.81 15.73 -35.48
CA GLU A 875 -14.18 14.48 -36.17
C GLU A 875 -15.18 13.72 -35.27
N PRO A 876 -16.38 13.31 -35.74
CA PRO A 876 -17.40 12.68 -34.89
C PRO A 876 -16.90 11.45 -34.13
N GLU A 877 -16.05 10.64 -34.77
CA GLU A 877 -15.42 9.45 -34.21
C GLU A 877 -14.46 9.79 -33.06
N VAL A 878 -13.70 10.88 -33.20
CA VAL A 878 -12.77 11.35 -32.17
C VAL A 878 -13.55 11.93 -30.99
N VAL A 879 -14.61 12.70 -31.24
CA VAL A 879 -15.49 13.24 -30.19
C VAL A 879 -16.17 12.10 -29.40
N ARG A 880 -16.73 11.09 -30.10
CA ARG A 880 -17.34 9.93 -29.44
C ARG A 880 -16.32 9.10 -28.64
N SER A 881 -15.13 8.86 -29.19
CA SER A 881 -14.06 8.16 -28.47
C SER A 881 -13.59 8.94 -27.23
N PHE A 882 -13.53 10.27 -27.32
CA PHE A 882 -13.16 11.15 -26.21
C PHE A 882 -14.20 11.10 -25.08
N MET A 883 -15.50 11.14 -25.41
CA MET A 883 -16.58 11.05 -24.42
C MET A 883 -16.71 9.66 -23.81
N HIS A 884 -16.43 8.59 -24.56
CA HIS A 884 -16.50 7.22 -24.06
C HIS A 884 -15.53 6.95 -22.89
N ASP A 885 -14.31 7.47 -22.97
CA ASP A 885 -13.26 7.26 -21.96
C ASP A 885 -13.30 8.30 -20.83
N LEU A 886 -14.17 9.31 -20.94
CA LEU A 886 -14.30 10.40 -19.97
C LEU A 886 -15.07 9.97 -18.70
N SER A 887 -14.58 10.38 -17.53
CA SER A 887 -15.34 10.26 -16.29
C SER A 887 -16.60 11.14 -16.35
N ILE A 888 -17.78 10.57 -16.07
CA ILE A 888 -19.06 11.32 -16.07
C ILE A 888 -19.06 12.54 -15.14
N ARG A 889 -18.22 12.54 -14.09
CA ARG A 889 -18.00 13.67 -13.17
C ARG A 889 -17.33 14.89 -13.82
N LYS A 890 -16.69 14.73 -14.99
CA LYS A 890 -16.09 15.84 -15.77
C LYS A 890 -17.11 16.66 -16.55
N VAL A 891 -18.31 16.11 -16.79
CA VAL A 891 -19.33 16.77 -17.59
C VAL A 891 -19.91 17.95 -16.77
N PRO A 892 -19.88 19.19 -17.30
CA PRO A 892 -20.54 20.33 -16.67
C PRO A 892 -22.01 20.01 -16.33
N GLY A 893 -22.46 20.40 -15.14
CA GLY A 893 -23.80 20.06 -14.63
C GLY A 893 -23.93 18.69 -13.92
N ILE A 894 -22.92 17.81 -13.95
CA ILE A 894 -22.96 16.51 -13.23
C ILE A 894 -22.26 16.59 -11.86
N GLY A 895 -23.00 17.08 -10.85
CA GLY A 895 -22.57 17.14 -9.45
C GLY A 895 -22.36 15.79 -8.75
N ARG A 896 -21.72 15.78 -7.57
CA ARG A 896 -21.54 14.60 -6.67
C ARG A 896 -22.83 13.79 -6.47
N VAL A 897 -23.95 14.49 -6.31
CA VAL A 897 -25.27 13.86 -6.10
C VAL A 897 -25.69 13.06 -7.34
N ASN A 898 -25.52 13.65 -8.52
CA ASN A 898 -25.92 13.07 -9.80
C ASN A 898 -24.97 11.94 -10.23
N GLU A 899 -23.66 12.09 -10.02
CA GLU A 899 -22.66 11.01 -10.19
C GLU A 899 -23.09 9.75 -9.41
N ARG A 900 -23.42 9.90 -8.11
CA ARG A 900 -23.88 8.78 -7.28
C ARG A 900 -25.19 8.15 -7.74
N LEU A 901 -26.15 8.96 -8.19
CA LEU A 901 -27.46 8.48 -8.65
C LEU A 901 -27.29 7.64 -9.94
N LEU A 902 -26.45 8.10 -10.87
CA LEU A 902 -26.13 7.40 -12.11
C LEU A 902 -25.27 6.14 -11.87
N GLU A 903 -24.24 6.21 -11.00
CA GLU A 903 -23.45 5.04 -10.60
C GLU A 903 -24.34 3.95 -9.96
N ALA A 904 -25.33 4.32 -9.13
CA ALA A 904 -26.19 3.36 -8.43
C ALA A 904 -27.19 2.62 -9.34
N ILE A 905 -27.73 3.30 -10.36
CA ILE A 905 -28.54 2.65 -11.40
C ILE A 905 -27.69 1.72 -12.27
N GLY A 906 -26.40 2.05 -12.38
CA GLY A 906 -25.42 1.39 -13.20
C GLY A 906 -25.27 2.12 -14.53
N ILE A 907 -24.12 2.75 -14.75
CA ILE A 907 -23.77 3.44 -16.01
C ILE A 907 -23.74 2.46 -17.22
N LYS A 908 -23.80 1.15 -16.96
CA LYS A 908 -23.95 0.07 -17.95
C LYS A 908 -25.38 -0.50 -18.07
N ALA A 909 -26.38 0.12 -17.44
CA ALA A 909 -27.78 -0.21 -17.72
C ALA A 909 -28.10 0.11 -19.18
N SER A 910 -28.99 -0.65 -19.82
CA SER A 910 -29.34 -0.36 -21.21
C SER A 910 -30.02 1.02 -21.32
N VAL A 911 -29.86 1.68 -22.47
CA VAL A 911 -30.32 3.06 -22.65
C VAL A 911 -31.85 3.17 -22.54
N ALA A 912 -32.58 2.07 -22.79
CA ALA A 912 -34.01 1.96 -22.48
C ALA A 912 -34.34 2.08 -20.99
N VAL A 913 -33.49 1.59 -20.07
CA VAL A 913 -33.68 1.78 -18.63
C VAL A 913 -33.53 3.25 -18.24
N LEU A 914 -32.60 3.98 -18.87
CA LEU A 914 -32.49 5.44 -18.68
C LEU A 914 -33.71 6.18 -19.26
N SER A 915 -34.23 5.73 -20.40
CA SER A 915 -35.45 6.30 -21.01
C SER A 915 -36.68 6.13 -20.13
N LEU A 916 -36.85 4.98 -19.47
CA LEU A 916 -37.90 4.76 -18.47
C LEU A 916 -37.75 5.63 -17.20
N MET A 917 -36.61 6.31 -17.04
CA MET A 917 -36.28 7.16 -15.88
C MET A 917 -35.99 8.61 -16.28
N ASP A 918 -36.49 9.04 -17.45
CA ASP A 918 -36.24 10.37 -18.03
C ASP A 918 -36.58 11.51 -17.05
N LYS A 919 -37.73 11.44 -16.37
CA LYS A 919 -38.15 12.42 -15.35
C LYS A 919 -37.16 12.61 -14.19
N GLN A 920 -36.27 11.65 -13.96
CA GLN A 920 -35.27 11.69 -12.89
C GLN A 920 -33.87 12.07 -13.38
N PHE A 921 -33.59 11.98 -14.68
CA PHE A 921 -32.22 12.04 -15.23
C PHE A 921 -32.04 12.87 -16.51
N GLY A 922 -33.10 13.24 -17.22
CA GLY A 922 -33.03 13.96 -18.49
C GLY A 922 -32.31 13.14 -19.57
N LEU A 923 -33.03 12.20 -20.18
CA LEU A 923 -32.51 11.31 -21.22
C LEU A 923 -31.81 12.11 -22.34
N VAL A 924 -32.45 13.18 -22.82
CA VAL A 924 -31.90 14.01 -23.91
C VAL A 924 -30.56 14.65 -23.53
N PHE A 925 -30.42 15.14 -22.29
CA PHE A 925 -29.16 15.68 -21.78
C PHE A 925 -28.06 14.60 -21.72
N LEU A 926 -28.39 13.40 -21.23
CA LEU A 926 -27.45 12.28 -21.15
C LEU A 926 -27.04 11.77 -22.54
N LEU A 927 -27.97 11.68 -23.49
CA LEU A 927 -27.68 11.29 -24.88
C LEU A 927 -26.81 12.33 -25.59
N ARG A 928 -27.14 13.62 -25.47
CA ARG A 928 -26.31 14.71 -26.01
C ARG A 928 -24.89 14.68 -25.42
N THR A 929 -24.78 14.48 -24.11
CA THR A 929 -23.47 14.28 -23.43
C THR A 929 -22.72 13.07 -24.01
N TYR A 930 -23.36 11.91 -24.11
CA TYR A 930 -22.75 10.68 -24.65
C TYR A 930 -22.23 10.85 -26.09
N LEU A 931 -22.96 11.59 -26.92
CA LEU A 931 -22.56 11.92 -28.29
C LEU A 931 -21.56 13.08 -28.37
N GLY A 932 -21.27 13.80 -27.27
CA GLY A 932 -20.43 14.99 -27.27
C GLY A 932 -21.07 16.19 -27.97
N ILE A 933 -22.41 16.27 -27.98
CA ILE A 933 -23.20 17.34 -28.60
C ILE A 933 -23.64 18.32 -27.51
N ALA A 934 -23.38 19.61 -27.73
CA ALA A 934 -23.82 20.69 -26.84
C ALA A 934 -23.87 22.01 -27.63
N ASN A 935 -24.38 23.06 -26.98
CA ASN A 935 -24.45 24.40 -27.55
C ASN A 935 -23.05 24.94 -27.93
N ASN A 936 -22.96 25.50 -29.14
CA ASN A 936 -21.77 26.18 -29.68
C ASN A 936 -21.96 27.70 -29.87
N VAL A 937 -23.15 28.24 -29.57
CA VAL A 937 -23.45 29.68 -29.66
C VAL A 937 -22.85 30.42 -28.47
N VAL A 938 -21.71 31.07 -28.66
CA VAL A 938 -21.13 32.02 -27.69
C VAL A 938 -21.78 33.39 -27.90
N GLN A 939 -22.35 33.95 -26.83
CA GLN A 939 -22.95 35.28 -26.78
C GLN A 939 -22.76 35.86 -25.37
N ALA A 940 -22.42 37.14 -25.29
CA ALA A 940 -22.30 37.84 -24.01
C ALA A 940 -23.64 37.87 -23.27
N TYR A 941 -23.61 37.59 -21.95
CA TYR A 941 -24.79 37.67 -21.09
C TYR A 941 -25.41 39.07 -21.13
N ARG A 942 -26.72 39.11 -21.38
CA ARG A 942 -27.49 40.35 -21.36
C ARG A 942 -27.85 40.69 -19.92
N ARG A 943 -28.09 41.96 -19.67
CA ARG A 943 -28.40 42.46 -18.33
C ARG A 943 -29.71 41.86 -17.82
N GLU A 944 -30.70 41.71 -18.70
CA GLU A 944 -31.99 41.05 -18.45
C GLU A 944 -31.91 39.55 -18.08
N ASP A 945 -30.79 38.85 -18.33
CA ASP A 945 -30.65 37.43 -17.99
C ASP A 945 -30.53 37.18 -16.48
N ARG A 946 -30.31 38.24 -15.68
CA ARG A 946 -30.19 38.16 -14.22
C ARG A 946 -31.53 37.81 -13.55
N LYS A 947 -31.60 36.60 -12.98
CA LYS A 947 -32.81 36.07 -12.31
C LYS A 947 -32.96 36.48 -10.84
N SER A 948 -31.86 36.81 -10.16
CA SER A 948 -31.87 37.21 -8.74
C SER A 948 -30.68 38.09 -8.33
N ILE A 949 -30.82 38.75 -7.19
CA ILE A 949 -29.76 39.47 -6.47
C ILE A 949 -29.88 39.17 -4.98
N GLY A 950 -28.79 39.08 -4.23
CA GLY A 950 -28.85 38.67 -2.83
C GLY A 950 -27.52 38.81 -2.10
N ALA A 951 -27.61 39.08 -0.80
CA ALA A 951 -26.49 39.19 0.11
C ALA A 951 -26.62 38.13 1.21
N GLU A 952 -25.53 37.45 1.55
CA GLU A 952 -25.47 36.57 2.71
C GLU A 952 -24.15 36.66 3.47
N ARG A 953 -24.20 36.42 4.78
CA ARG A 953 -23.02 36.50 5.67
C ARG A 953 -22.97 35.32 6.63
N THR A 954 -21.83 34.63 6.64
CA THR A 954 -21.48 33.62 7.66
C THR A 954 -20.75 34.28 8.82
N PHE A 955 -21.12 33.93 10.05
CA PHE A 955 -20.57 34.49 11.29
C PHE A 955 -20.42 33.41 12.38
N ALA A 956 -19.73 33.75 13.48
CA ALA A 956 -19.69 32.90 14.67
C ALA A 956 -21.10 32.77 15.28
N THR A 957 -21.47 31.57 15.73
CA THR A 957 -22.84 31.22 16.14
C THR A 957 -23.50 32.25 17.06
N LEU A 958 -24.70 32.68 16.68
CA LEU A 958 -25.57 33.56 17.46
C LEU A 958 -26.84 32.82 17.88
N ASP A 959 -27.24 33.00 19.13
CA ASP A 959 -28.51 32.50 19.70
C ASP A 959 -29.32 33.60 20.43
N ASN A 960 -28.83 34.84 20.38
CA ASN A 960 -29.49 36.03 20.92
C ASN A 960 -30.24 36.77 19.79
N LEU A 961 -31.54 37.02 20.02
CA LEU A 961 -32.43 37.68 19.05
C LEU A 961 -31.92 39.04 18.55
N GLU A 962 -31.46 39.90 19.45
CA GLU A 962 -31.00 41.25 19.12
C GLU A 962 -29.80 41.21 18.16
N LYS A 963 -28.82 40.33 18.42
CA LYS A 963 -27.66 40.12 17.53
C LYS A 963 -28.04 39.47 16.19
N ILE A 964 -29.02 38.58 16.19
CA ILE A 964 -29.53 37.96 14.96
C ILE A 964 -30.24 39.00 14.09
N LEU A 965 -31.08 39.87 14.70
CA LEU A 965 -31.73 40.97 13.99
C LEU A 965 -30.73 42.02 13.51
N GLN A 966 -29.68 42.33 14.29
CA GLN A 966 -28.58 43.18 13.84
C GLN A 966 -27.90 42.63 12.58
N LYS A 967 -27.65 41.32 12.52
CA LYS A 967 -27.07 40.70 11.31
C LYS A 967 -28.03 40.66 10.12
N LEU A 968 -29.34 40.61 10.36
CA LEU A 968 -30.34 40.76 9.31
C LEU A 968 -30.38 42.20 8.77
N ASP A 969 -30.27 43.20 9.65
CA ASP A 969 -30.23 44.62 9.30
C ASP A 969 -29.00 44.98 8.45
N GLU A 970 -27.81 44.48 8.84
CA GLU A 970 -26.58 44.59 8.03
C GLU A 970 -26.74 43.98 6.62
N VAL A 971 -27.35 42.80 6.52
CA VAL A 971 -27.59 42.10 5.24
C VAL A 971 -28.64 42.83 4.38
N ALA A 972 -29.65 43.45 4.99
CA ALA A 972 -30.65 44.25 4.27
C ALA A 972 -30.05 45.55 3.72
N GLU A 973 -29.11 46.16 4.44
CA GLU A 973 -28.36 47.34 4.00
C GLU A 973 -27.43 47.01 2.83
N GLU A 974 -26.67 45.92 2.93
CA GLU A 974 -25.85 45.40 1.83
C GLU A 974 -26.69 45.13 0.58
N LEU A 975 -27.84 44.47 0.74
CA LEU A 975 -28.72 44.16 -0.39
C LEU A 975 -29.36 45.41 -1.01
N GLU A 976 -29.71 46.44 -0.24
CA GLU A 976 -30.13 47.73 -0.81
C GLU A 976 -28.99 48.37 -1.61
N ASN A 977 -27.77 48.38 -1.08
CA ASN A 977 -26.61 48.97 -1.75
C ASN A 977 -26.34 48.23 -3.07
N ASP A 978 -26.27 46.91 -3.05
CA ASP A 978 -26.13 46.06 -4.25
C ASP A 978 -27.24 46.35 -5.27
N MET A 979 -28.51 46.37 -4.84
CA MET A 979 -29.67 46.64 -5.70
C MET A 979 -29.65 48.06 -6.28
N THR A 980 -29.22 49.05 -5.50
CA THR A 980 -29.14 50.46 -5.92
C THR A 980 -27.99 50.66 -6.91
N GLU A 981 -26.78 50.21 -6.57
CA GLU A 981 -25.61 50.31 -7.45
C GLU A 981 -25.86 49.56 -8.75
N SER A 982 -26.31 48.31 -8.68
CA SER A 982 -26.55 47.50 -9.87
C SER A 982 -27.85 47.86 -10.60
N GLY A 983 -28.74 48.67 -10.03
CA GLY A 983 -29.93 49.24 -10.68
C GLY A 983 -31.13 48.29 -10.83
N TRP A 984 -31.44 47.50 -9.81
CA TRP A 984 -32.51 46.51 -9.81
C TRP A 984 -33.53 46.72 -8.69
N THR A 985 -34.78 46.33 -8.95
CA THR A 985 -35.81 46.07 -7.93
C THR A 985 -36.41 44.69 -8.16
N GLY A 986 -37.16 44.13 -7.21
CA GLY A 986 -37.85 42.85 -7.40
C GLY A 986 -39.12 42.71 -6.57
N ARG A 987 -39.74 41.52 -6.58
CA ARG A 987 -41.03 41.27 -5.90
C ARG A 987 -41.03 40.15 -4.87
N THR A 988 -40.04 39.27 -4.91
CA THR A 988 -40.00 38.10 -4.02
C THR A 988 -38.76 38.17 -3.15
N VAL A 989 -38.94 38.42 -1.85
CA VAL A 989 -37.85 38.43 -0.86
C VAL A 989 -37.76 37.04 -0.24
N THR A 990 -36.56 36.47 -0.24
CA THR A 990 -36.24 35.16 0.32
C THR A 990 -35.22 35.31 1.44
N LEU A 991 -35.64 35.00 2.67
CA LEU A 991 -34.74 34.79 3.80
C LEU A 991 -34.05 33.43 3.66
N LYS A 992 -32.73 33.41 3.82
CA LYS A 992 -31.90 32.21 3.95
C LYS A 992 -31.20 32.25 5.31
N PHE A 993 -31.25 31.17 6.07
CA PHE A 993 -30.47 31.04 7.30
C PHE A 993 -29.87 29.64 7.44
N LYS A 994 -28.67 29.58 8.03
CA LYS A 994 -27.97 28.31 8.32
C LYS A 994 -27.83 28.16 9.82
N LEU A 995 -28.23 27.01 10.35
CA LEU A 995 -28.07 26.69 11.77
C LEU A 995 -26.61 26.37 12.11
N ASP A 996 -26.27 26.40 13.40
CA ASP A 996 -24.94 25.99 13.88
C ASP A 996 -24.61 24.51 13.58
N THR A 997 -25.63 23.70 13.30
CA THR A 997 -25.62 22.33 12.75
C THR A 997 -25.37 22.26 11.23
N TYR A 998 -25.11 23.39 10.56
CA TYR A 998 -24.95 23.52 9.09
C TYR A 998 -26.19 23.21 8.24
N GLN A 999 -27.34 22.95 8.85
CA GLN A 999 -28.63 22.82 8.16
C GLN A 999 -29.06 24.19 7.61
N VAL A 1000 -29.50 24.22 6.34
CA VAL A 1000 -29.96 25.43 5.64
C VAL A 1000 -31.47 25.44 5.58
N PHE A 1001 -32.05 26.62 5.76
CA PHE A 1001 -33.48 26.87 5.62
C PHE A 1001 -33.69 28.12 4.78
N THR A 1002 -34.69 28.08 3.91
CA THR A 1002 -35.17 29.22 3.12
C THR A 1002 -36.65 29.47 3.39
N ARG A 1003 -37.06 30.73 3.38
CA ARG A 1003 -38.45 31.19 3.49
C ARG A 1003 -38.62 32.36 2.52
N ALA A 1004 -39.70 32.39 1.76
CA ALA A 1004 -39.93 33.41 0.75
C ALA A 1004 -41.31 34.06 0.89
N LYS A 1005 -41.38 35.36 0.59
CA LYS A 1005 -42.62 36.14 0.48
C LYS A 1005 -42.62 36.88 -0.85
N SER A 1006 -43.66 36.67 -1.65
CA SER A 1006 -43.90 37.45 -2.87
C SER A 1006 -44.86 38.60 -2.56
N LEU A 1007 -44.62 39.75 -3.18
CA LEU A 1007 -45.39 40.98 -3.04
C LEU A 1007 -46.02 41.39 -4.38
N ASP A 1008 -47.04 42.24 -4.30
CA ASP A 1008 -47.75 42.85 -5.43
C ASP A 1008 -47.02 44.08 -6.01
N HIS A 1009 -46.25 44.77 -5.16
CA HIS A 1009 -45.40 45.91 -5.51
C HIS A 1009 -43.90 45.55 -5.58
N TRP A 1010 -43.10 46.53 -5.99
CA TRP A 1010 -41.65 46.41 -6.18
C TRP A 1010 -40.91 46.88 -4.93
N VAL A 1011 -39.92 46.09 -4.47
CA VAL A 1011 -39.14 46.37 -3.25
C VAL A 1011 -37.65 46.52 -3.57
N SER A 1012 -36.98 47.42 -2.86
CA SER A 1012 -35.52 47.62 -2.94
C SER A 1012 -34.91 48.35 -1.75
N LYS A 1013 -35.70 48.70 -0.72
CA LYS A 1013 -35.26 49.52 0.42
C LYS A 1013 -34.96 48.69 1.66
N LYS A 1014 -33.91 49.04 2.38
CA LYS A 1014 -33.42 48.34 3.58
C LYS A 1014 -34.54 48.12 4.59
N GLU A 1015 -35.34 49.15 4.88
CA GLU A 1015 -36.38 49.09 5.92
C GLU A 1015 -37.41 48.00 5.62
N GLU A 1016 -37.77 47.85 4.34
CA GLU A 1016 -38.74 46.88 3.85
C GLU A 1016 -38.14 45.48 3.73
N LEU A 1017 -36.94 45.37 3.15
CA LEU A 1017 -36.17 44.11 3.08
C LEU A 1017 -35.94 43.52 4.47
N TYR A 1018 -35.57 44.36 5.45
CA TYR A 1018 -35.41 43.99 6.85
C TYR A 1018 -36.74 43.61 7.49
N ALA A 1019 -37.82 44.39 7.28
CA ALA A 1019 -39.14 44.09 7.85
C ALA A 1019 -39.66 42.71 7.38
N ILE A 1020 -39.55 42.42 6.07
CA ILE A 1020 -39.95 41.14 5.48
C ILE A 1020 -39.03 40.00 5.96
N GLY A 1021 -37.71 40.22 5.94
CA GLY A 1021 -36.75 39.25 6.47
C GLY A 1021 -37.02 38.90 7.94
N LYS A 1022 -37.44 39.89 8.74
CA LYS A 1022 -37.78 39.73 10.16
C LYS A 1022 -39.10 39.00 10.34
N GLU A 1023 -40.12 39.33 9.56
CA GLU A 1023 -41.39 38.61 9.51
C GLU A 1023 -41.17 37.12 9.21
N LEU A 1024 -40.31 36.81 8.23
CA LEU A 1024 -39.97 35.44 7.85
C LEU A 1024 -39.09 34.70 8.88
N LEU A 1025 -38.34 35.43 9.71
CA LEU A 1025 -37.42 34.87 10.70
C LEU A 1025 -38.07 34.60 12.06
N LEU A 1026 -39.00 35.44 12.49
CA LEU A 1026 -39.60 35.34 13.82
C LEU A 1026 -40.28 33.98 14.12
N PRO A 1027 -41.00 33.33 13.18
CA PRO A 1027 -41.62 32.01 13.41
C PRO A 1027 -40.62 30.87 13.63
N GLU A 1028 -39.36 31.04 13.21
CA GLU A 1028 -38.33 30.00 13.26
C GLU A 1028 -37.57 30.01 14.61
N LEU A 1029 -37.85 30.96 15.50
CA LEU A 1029 -37.15 31.12 16.78
C LEU A 1029 -37.74 30.24 17.91
N PRO A 1030 -36.93 29.80 18.89
CA PRO A 1030 -35.51 30.09 19.06
C PRO A 1030 -34.59 29.13 18.25
N VAL A 1031 -33.65 29.71 17.51
CA VAL A 1031 -32.62 28.98 16.73
C VAL A 1031 -31.22 29.50 16.99
N ARG A 1032 -30.22 28.64 16.76
CA ARG A 1032 -28.80 28.99 16.75
C ARG A 1032 -28.31 29.16 15.33
N ILE A 1033 -28.09 30.39 14.90
CA ILE A 1033 -27.77 30.74 13.51
C ILE A 1033 -26.27 31.03 13.35
N ARG A 1034 -25.71 30.61 12.21
CA ARG A 1034 -24.32 30.91 11.80
C ARG A 1034 -24.20 31.60 10.44
N LEU A 1035 -25.32 31.75 9.72
CA LEU A 1035 -25.40 32.47 8.45
C LEU A 1035 -26.81 33.04 8.33
N ILE A 1036 -26.93 34.29 7.92
CA ILE A 1036 -28.19 34.88 7.46
C ILE A 1036 -27.99 35.56 6.10
N GLY A 1037 -29.04 35.57 5.29
CA GLY A 1037 -29.02 36.11 3.94
C GLY A 1037 -30.40 36.53 3.47
N LEU A 1038 -30.45 37.49 2.56
CA LEU A 1038 -31.64 37.92 1.83
C LEU A 1038 -31.37 37.83 0.34
N ARG A 1039 -32.33 37.28 -0.43
CA ARG A 1039 -32.29 37.18 -1.89
C ARG A 1039 -33.59 37.70 -2.48
N VAL A 1040 -33.50 38.64 -3.41
CA VAL A 1040 -34.63 39.17 -4.17
C VAL A 1040 -34.67 38.52 -5.55
N THR A 1041 -35.87 38.07 -5.94
CA THR A 1041 -36.16 37.48 -7.27
C THR A 1041 -37.38 38.16 -7.92
N LYS A 1042 -37.69 37.77 -9.17
CA LYS A 1042 -38.63 38.47 -10.07
C LYS A 1042 -38.21 39.93 -10.25
N LEU A 1043 -37.09 40.15 -10.93
CA LEU A 1043 -36.45 41.47 -11.02
C LEU A 1043 -37.08 42.37 -12.09
N LYS A 1044 -37.02 43.70 -11.89
CA LYS A 1044 -37.19 44.75 -12.91
C LYS A 1044 -35.92 45.60 -12.96
N ASP A 1045 -35.40 45.83 -14.16
CA ASP A 1045 -34.30 46.75 -14.39
C ASP A 1045 -34.80 48.19 -14.28
N LEU A 1046 -34.14 49.01 -13.47
CA LEU A 1046 -34.45 50.43 -13.29
C LEU A 1046 -33.71 51.34 -14.28
N ARG A 1047 -32.76 50.81 -15.05
CA ARG A 1047 -31.94 51.58 -16.01
C ARG A 1047 -32.51 51.61 -17.43
N ARG A 1048 -33.61 50.90 -17.69
CA ARG A 1048 -34.27 50.81 -19.00
C ARG A 1048 -35.44 51.79 -19.05
N GLU A 1049 -35.43 52.71 -20.01
CA GLU A 1049 -36.57 53.60 -20.26
C GLU A 1049 -37.80 52.78 -20.69
N GLU A 1050 -39.00 53.19 -20.25
CA GLU A 1050 -40.23 52.45 -20.54
C GLU A 1050 -40.70 52.71 -21.97
N GLU A 1051 -40.64 51.70 -22.85
CA GLU A 1051 -41.44 51.72 -24.07
C GLU A 1051 -42.94 51.69 -23.72
N PRO A 1052 -43.78 52.49 -24.40
CA PRO A 1052 -45.20 52.59 -24.08
C PRO A 1052 -45.92 51.26 -24.32
N SER A 1053 -46.56 50.77 -23.26
CA SER A 1053 -47.19 49.45 -23.17
C SER A 1053 -48.26 49.20 -24.24
N HIS A 1054 -47.95 48.31 -25.18
CA HIS A 1054 -48.90 47.82 -26.20
C HIS A 1054 -49.86 46.77 -25.63
N GLY A 1055 -50.65 47.15 -24.61
CA GLY A 1055 -51.61 46.27 -23.95
C GLY A 1055 -52.96 46.93 -23.70
N ILE A 1056 -53.91 46.76 -24.63
CA ILE A 1056 -55.38 46.78 -24.42
C ILE A 1056 -56.16 46.49 -25.72
N LYS A 1057 -55.59 46.75 -26.92
CA LYS A 1057 -56.30 46.62 -28.22
C LYS A 1057 -56.55 45.19 -28.76
N ARG A 1058 -56.30 44.12 -28.01
CA ARG A 1058 -56.53 42.73 -28.47
C ARG A 1058 -57.74 42.01 -27.86
N PHE A 1059 -58.49 42.64 -26.96
CA PHE A 1059 -59.67 42.02 -26.31
C PHE A 1059 -61.02 42.33 -26.99
N PHE A 1060 -61.07 43.25 -27.95
CA PHE A 1060 -62.29 43.65 -28.66
C PHE A 1060 -62.05 43.74 -30.18
N GLU A 1061 -61.81 42.60 -30.84
CA GLU A 1061 -62.07 42.43 -32.28
C GLU A 1061 -61.80 40.98 -32.73
N SER A 1062 -62.87 40.28 -33.15
CA SER A 1062 -62.93 39.12 -34.09
C SER A 1062 -63.90 38.00 -33.69
N ALA A 1063 -65.18 38.35 -33.49
CA ALA A 1063 -66.27 37.39 -33.69
C ALA A 1063 -66.79 37.51 -35.14
N LYS A 1064 -66.35 36.61 -36.04
CA LYS A 1064 -67.09 36.10 -37.21
C LYS A 1064 -66.26 35.10 -38.03
N GLU A 1065 -66.91 34.03 -38.46
CA GLU A 1065 -66.46 33.04 -39.45
C GLU A 1065 -66.24 33.73 -40.83
N ASP A 1066 -65.41 33.25 -41.76
CA ASP A 1066 -65.49 31.91 -42.37
C ASP A 1066 -64.23 31.54 -43.21
N THR A 1067 -64.19 30.31 -43.72
CA THR A 1067 -63.05 29.64 -44.40
C THR A 1067 -63.00 29.84 -45.94
N PRO A 1068 -62.07 29.23 -46.72
CA PRO A 1068 -60.61 29.14 -46.58
C PRO A 1068 -59.82 29.46 -47.89
N ARG A 1069 -58.58 30.01 -47.81
CA ARG A 1069 -57.48 29.64 -48.75
C ARG A 1069 -56.07 30.12 -48.35
N LYS A 1070 -55.12 29.20 -48.57
CA LYS A 1070 -53.65 29.29 -48.42
C LYS A 1070 -53.02 30.68 -48.61
N LYS A 1071 -52.20 31.08 -47.63
CA LYS A 1071 -50.93 31.81 -47.85
C LYS A 1071 -49.86 31.27 -46.91
N GLN A 1072 -48.62 31.24 -47.39
CA GLN A 1072 -47.44 30.84 -46.60
C GLN A 1072 -47.34 31.72 -45.35
N LYS A 1073 -47.01 31.10 -44.20
CA LYS A 1073 -46.59 31.82 -43.01
C LYS A 1073 -45.19 31.35 -42.65
N GLN A 1074 -44.28 32.30 -42.68
CA GLN A 1074 -42.93 32.18 -42.15
C GLN A 1074 -43.08 32.12 -40.62
N GLU A 1075 -42.77 30.96 -40.02
CA GLU A 1075 -42.77 30.83 -38.57
C GLU A 1075 -41.44 31.33 -38.03
N ASN A 1076 -41.47 32.48 -37.34
CA ASN A 1076 -40.40 32.85 -36.43
C ASN A 1076 -40.45 31.85 -35.27
N ALA A 1077 -39.48 30.95 -35.22
CA ALA A 1077 -39.24 30.13 -34.04
C ALA A 1077 -38.91 31.08 -32.87
N HIS A 1078 -39.71 31.00 -31.80
CA HIS A 1078 -39.28 31.48 -30.49
C HIS A 1078 -38.33 30.41 -29.95
N ASP A 1079 -37.06 30.74 -29.75
CA ASP A 1079 -36.09 29.80 -29.19
C ASP A 1079 -36.55 29.29 -27.81
N THR A 1080 -36.96 28.03 -27.77
CA THR A 1080 -37.08 27.28 -26.51
C THR A 1080 -35.67 27.01 -26.01
N ALA A 1081 -35.29 27.70 -24.94
CA ALA A 1081 -34.00 27.49 -24.29
C ALA A 1081 -33.78 26.00 -23.99
N ILE A 1082 -32.72 25.43 -24.56
CA ILE A 1082 -32.33 24.04 -24.37
C ILE A 1082 -31.91 23.86 -22.90
N GLU A 1083 -32.45 22.86 -22.20
CA GLU A 1083 -31.95 22.49 -20.87
C GLU A 1083 -30.55 21.89 -21.00
N GLU A 1084 -29.53 22.73 -20.76
CA GLU A 1084 -28.11 22.35 -20.75
C GLU A 1084 -27.67 21.64 -19.45
N SER A 1085 -28.61 21.28 -18.57
CA SER A 1085 -28.32 20.62 -17.28
C SER A 1085 -29.30 19.51 -16.95
N MET A 1086 -28.90 18.62 -16.06
CA MET A 1086 -29.72 17.51 -15.57
C MET A 1086 -30.86 18.01 -14.67
N PRO A 1087 -32.07 17.43 -14.72
CA PRO A 1087 -33.21 17.84 -13.90
C PRO A 1087 -32.86 17.96 -12.40
N GLY A 1088 -33.14 19.13 -11.82
CA GLY A 1088 -32.82 19.47 -10.43
C GLY A 1088 -31.39 20.00 -10.19
N TYR A 1089 -30.64 20.33 -11.25
CA TYR A 1089 -29.37 21.08 -11.14
C TYR A 1089 -29.61 22.60 -11.33
N HIS A 1090 -29.65 23.33 -10.22
CA HIS A 1090 -29.62 24.79 -10.17
C HIS A 1090 -28.52 25.22 -9.20
N GLU A 1091 -27.62 26.11 -9.62
CA GLU A 1091 -26.37 26.37 -8.88
C GLU A 1091 -26.54 27.06 -7.52
N ASP A 1092 -27.73 27.61 -7.22
CA ASP A 1092 -28.03 28.32 -5.97
C ASP A 1092 -29.22 27.77 -5.13
N ASP A 1093 -29.94 26.75 -5.62
CA ASP A 1093 -31.18 26.28 -4.97
C ASP A 1093 -30.98 24.95 -4.21
N GLU A 1094 -30.50 25.03 -2.96
CA GLU A 1094 -30.80 24.01 -1.93
C GLU A 1094 -32.29 24.08 -1.54
N THR A 1095 -33.18 23.70 -2.46
CA THR A 1095 -34.63 23.57 -2.19
C THR A 1095 -34.95 22.18 -1.66
N ASP A 1096 -35.15 22.10 -0.35
CA ASP A 1096 -35.70 20.93 0.34
C ASP A 1096 -37.20 20.79 0.00
N VAL A 1097 -37.52 20.07 -1.08
CA VAL A 1097 -38.92 19.73 -1.41
C VAL A 1097 -39.43 18.73 -0.38
N ARG A 1098 -40.19 19.21 0.60
CA ARG A 1098 -41.08 18.33 1.37
C ARG A 1098 -42.17 17.80 0.43
N PRO A 1099 -42.50 16.49 0.48
CA PRO A 1099 -43.74 16.02 -0.09
C PRO A 1099 -44.89 16.57 0.77
N GLU A 1100 -45.70 17.44 0.20
CA GLU A 1100 -47.04 17.69 0.73
C GLU A 1100 -47.96 16.57 0.24
N ASP A 1101 -48.81 16.06 1.13
CA ASP A 1101 -49.87 15.12 0.78
C ASP A 1101 -50.94 15.86 -0.02
N ASP A 1102 -50.88 15.79 -1.35
CA ASP A 1102 -52.02 16.16 -2.18
C ASP A 1102 -52.79 14.89 -2.60
N THR A 1103 -54.04 14.82 -2.16
CA THR A 1103 -54.92 13.67 -2.35
C THR A 1103 -56.14 14.10 -3.16
N GLY A 1104 -56.03 14.06 -4.49
CA GLY A 1104 -57.22 14.16 -5.33
C GLY A 1104 -56.98 14.30 -6.83
N LEU A 1105 -57.37 13.25 -7.57
CA LEU A 1105 -58.11 13.30 -8.85
C LEU A 1105 -57.37 13.91 -10.08
N ASP A 1106 -57.41 13.37 -11.30
CA ASP A 1106 -58.14 12.22 -11.89
C ASP A 1106 -57.25 11.48 -12.90
N ASP A 1107 -57.54 10.19 -13.13
CA ASP A 1107 -56.88 9.38 -14.17
C ASP A 1107 -57.50 9.65 -15.57
N GLU A 1108 -56.77 10.35 -16.45
CA GLU A 1108 -56.97 10.23 -17.91
C GLU A 1108 -55.84 9.41 -18.54
N ILE A 1109 -56.13 8.12 -18.76
CA ILE A 1109 -55.29 7.21 -19.53
C ILE A 1109 -55.46 7.55 -21.02
N ILE A 1110 -54.42 8.08 -21.66
CA ILE A 1110 -54.36 8.16 -23.12
C ILE A 1110 -53.97 6.76 -23.63
N ASP A 1111 -54.97 6.04 -24.14
CA ASP A 1111 -54.79 4.76 -24.81
C ASP A 1111 -54.02 4.94 -26.13
N LEU A 1112 -53.01 4.10 -26.35
CA LEU A 1112 -52.15 4.08 -27.53
C LEU A 1112 -52.24 2.74 -28.27
N THR A 1113 -53.43 2.12 -28.27
CA THR A 1113 -53.72 0.87 -28.98
C THR A 1113 -54.76 1.03 -30.10
N ASP A 1114 -54.52 1.95 -31.03
CA ASP A 1114 -55.19 1.95 -32.33
C ASP A 1114 -54.17 2.12 -33.47
N LEU A 1115 -54.04 1.07 -34.29
CA LEU A 1115 -53.56 1.00 -35.69
C LEU A 1115 -52.97 -0.40 -35.97
N HIS A 1116 -53.81 -1.35 -36.39
CA HIS A 1116 -53.46 -2.44 -37.33
C HIS A 1116 -54.74 -3.15 -37.82
N ALA A 1117 -55.23 -2.80 -39.01
CA ALA A 1117 -56.04 -3.68 -39.87
C ALA A 1117 -56.20 -3.10 -41.29
N ALA A 1118 -56.28 -3.99 -42.29
CA ALA A 1118 -56.73 -3.84 -43.69
C ALA A 1118 -55.68 -3.77 -44.83
N ASP A 1119 -55.34 -4.97 -45.33
CA ASP A 1119 -55.52 -5.46 -46.71
C ASP A 1119 -54.83 -4.82 -47.95
N GLU A 1120 -53.86 -5.59 -48.48
CA GLU A 1120 -53.73 -6.16 -49.84
C GLU A 1120 -53.77 -5.37 -51.18
N VAL A 1121 -53.14 -6.00 -52.19
CA VAL A 1121 -53.29 -5.90 -53.68
C VAL A 1121 -52.41 -4.92 -54.51
N HIS A 1122 -51.17 -5.36 -54.77
CA HIS A 1122 -50.59 -5.74 -56.09
C HIS A 1122 -50.73 -4.94 -57.44
N VAL A 1123 -49.61 -4.94 -58.20
CA VAL A 1123 -49.38 -4.60 -59.66
C VAL A 1123 -49.44 -3.11 -60.07
N GLY A 1124 -48.52 -2.52 -60.89
CA GLY A 1124 -47.22 -2.97 -61.41
C GLY A 1124 -46.63 -2.11 -62.56
N LEU A 1125 -45.28 -2.06 -62.65
CA LEU A 1125 -44.41 -1.75 -63.81
C LEU A 1125 -44.38 -0.36 -64.52
N ARG A 1126 -43.19 0.28 -64.51
CA ARG A 1126 -42.44 0.77 -65.71
C ARG A 1126 -40.93 0.98 -65.41
N ARG A 1127 -40.08 0.76 -66.40
CA ARG A 1127 -38.58 0.94 -66.49
C ARG A 1127 -38.27 1.55 -67.90
N PRO A 1128 -37.00 1.66 -68.36
CA PRO A 1128 -35.86 2.52 -67.95
C PRO A 1128 -35.47 3.48 -69.12
N PRO A 1129 -34.25 4.09 -69.17
CA PRO A 1129 -33.07 3.49 -69.85
C PRO A 1129 -31.74 3.68 -69.06
N HIS A 1130 -30.77 2.73 -69.05
CA HIS A 1130 -29.65 2.49 -70.00
C HIS A 1130 -28.71 3.71 -70.23
N SER A 1131 -27.36 3.58 -70.28
CA SER A 1131 -26.56 2.47 -70.86
C SER A 1131 -25.09 2.34 -70.38
N THR A 1132 -24.60 1.09 -70.20
CA THR A 1132 -23.28 0.50 -70.61
C THR A 1132 -21.92 1.17 -70.22
N SER A 1133 -20.80 0.49 -69.95
CA SER A 1133 -20.34 -0.87 -70.36
C SER A 1133 -19.19 -1.46 -69.49
N ASN A 1134 -19.11 -2.80 -69.40
CA ASN A 1134 -17.91 -3.71 -69.43
C ASN A 1134 -16.69 -3.47 -68.49
N ALA A 1135 -15.90 -4.46 -68.03
CA ALA A 1135 -16.00 -5.93 -67.90
C ALA A 1135 -14.86 -6.44 -66.95
N HIS A 1136 -14.87 -7.72 -66.54
CA HIS A 1136 -13.82 -8.40 -65.73
C HIS A 1136 -12.58 -8.83 -66.59
N PRO A 1137 -11.61 -9.68 -66.11
CA PRO A 1137 -10.44 -9.24 -65.35
C PRO A 1137 -9.10 -9.88 -65.83
N SER A 1138 -8.05 -9.76 -65.01
CA SER A 1138 -6.91 -10.70 -64.83
C SER A 1138 -5.64 -10.59 -65.71
N SER A 1139 -4.54 -11.05 -65.08
CA SER A 1139 -3.24 -11.45 -65.67
C SER A 1139 -2.35 -10.34 -66.25
N SER A 1140 -1.02 -10.40 -66.20
CA SER A 1140 -0.08 -11.22 -65.39
C SER A 1140 1.35 -10.70 -65.62
N GLN A 1141 2.25 -10.93 -64.64
CA GLN A 1141 3.70 -11.18 -64.78
C GLN A 1141 4.53 -10.37 -65.82
N VAL A 1142 5.69 -9.85 -65.38
CA VAL A 1142 7.00 -10.49 -65.64
C VAL A 1142 8.11 -9.68 -64.93
N GLU A 1143 9.06 -10.40 -64.34
CA GLU A 1143 10.27 -9.84 -63.73
C GLU A 1143 11.32 -9.50 -64.81
N ALA A 1144 12.16 -8.48 -64.58
CA ALA A 1144 13.62 -8.67 -64.63
C ALA A 1144 14.40 -7.36 -64.34
N SER A 1145 15.11 -7.38 -63.21
CA SER A 1145 16.43 -6.78 -62.96
C SER A 1145 17.16 -6.08 -64.12
N THR A 1146 17.63 -4.84 -63.88
CA THR A 1146 19.07 -4.54 -63.97
C THR A 1146 19.49 -3.30 -63.17
N ARG A 1147 20.57 -3.45 -62.39
CA ARG A 1147 21.38 -2.38 -61.75
C ARG A 1147 22.62 -2.13 -62.64
N PRO A 1148 23.23 -0.93 -62.69
CA PRO A 1148 24.17 -0.53 -61.62
C PRO A 1148 24.42 0.99 -61.39
N ARG A 1149 24.96 1.32 -60.18
CA ARG A 1149 25.97 2.38 -59.80
C ARG A 1149 25.82 3.83 -60.35
N ARG A 1150 26.15 4.92 -59.64
CA ARG A 1150 26.74 5.20 -58.29
C ARG A 1150 26.52 6.71 -57.98
N ASN A 1151 26.57 7.10 -56.70
CA ASN A 1151 26.89 8.44 -56.08
C ASN A 1151 26.44 9.73 -56.83
N SER A 1152 25.71 10.68 -56.23
CA SER A 1152 26.14 11.49 -55.07
C SER A 1152 25.02 12.32 -54.41
N GLU A 1153 25.20 12.58 -53.12
CA GLU A 1153 24.59 13.60 -52.22
C GLU A 1153 23.49 14.56 -52.72
N ALA A 1154 22.34 14.57 -52.01
CA ALA A 1154 21.48 15.74 -51.81
C ALA A 1154 20.61 15.57 -50.54
N HIS A 1155 20.36 16.67 -49.80
CA HIS A 1155 19.57 16.67 -48.57
C HIS A 1155 18.08 16.37 -48.79
N ALA A 1156 17.46 15.60 -47.88
CA ALA A 1156 16.00 15.53 -47.71
C ALA A 1156 15.62 15.77 -46.24
N LYS A 1157 14.55 16.53 -46.02
CA LYS A 1157 14.18 17.13 -44.73
C LYS A 1157 13.59 16.10 -43.75
N THR A 1158 13.96 16.26 -42.47
CA THR A 1158 13.32 15.61 -41.32
C THR A 1158 11.86 16.02 -41.20
N LEU A 1159 10.95 15.05 -41.13
CA LEU A 1159 9.57 15.25 -40.66
C LEU A 1159 9.54 14.94 -39.15
N THR A 1160 9.64 15.98 -38.34
CA THR A 1160 9.66 15.90 -36.87
C THR A 1160 8.29 15.43 -36.37
N LYS A 1161 8.26 14.32 -35.61
CA LYS A 1161 7.07 13.96 -34.82
C LYS A 1161 6.90 14.94 -33.65
N LEU A 1162 5.68 15.44 -33.49
CA LEU A 1162 5.26 16.27 -32.35
C LEU A 1162 5.41 15.50 -31.01
N PRO A 1163 5.68 16.22 -29.90
CA PRO A 1163 5.75 15.61 -28.56
C PRO A 1163 4.36 15.18 -28.07
N ALA A 1164 4.30 14.09 -27.29
CA ALA A 1164 3.05 13.58 -26.74
C ALA A 1164 2.54 14.46 -25.58
N ALA A 1165 1.23 14.72 -25.55
CA ALA A 1165 0.57 15.54 -24.53
C ALA A 1165 0.65 14.90 -23.12
N VAL A 1166 0.78 15.76 -22.11
CA VAL A 1166 0.78 15.37 -20.69
C VAL A 1166 -0.64 15.43 -20.15
N HIS A 1167 -1.27 14.27 -19.94
CA HIS A 1167 -2.60 14.19 -19.32
C HIS A 1167 -2.47 14.40 -17.80
N GLU A 1168 -3.13 15.41 -17.22
CA GLU A 1168 -3.27 15.48 -15.76
C GLU A 1168 -4.33 14.47 -15.27
N THR A 1169 -3.86 13.45 -14.53
CA THR A 1169 -4.73 12.54 -13.79
C THR A 1169 -4.67 12.87 -12.30
N HIS A 1170 -5.78 13.30 -11.71
CA HIS A 1170 -5.86 13.50 -10.27
C HIS A 1170 -6.40 12.24 -9.59
N THR A 1171 -5.66 11.68 -8.64
CA THR A 1171 -6.13 10.51 -7.88
C THR A 1171 -6.89 10.99 -6.66
N CYS A 1172 -8.14 10.54 -6.48
CA CYS A 1172 -8.91 10.85 -5.27
C CYS A 1172 -8.11 10.47 -4.02
N PRO A 1173 -7.84 11.42 -3.09
CA PRO A 1173 -7.58 11.15 -1.68
C PRO A 1173 -8.22 9.86 -1.17
N ILE A 1174 -9.53 9.87 -0.92
CA ILE A 1174 -10.16 8.94 0.00
C ILE A 1174 -10.31 7.51 -0.54
N CYS A 1175 -10.57 7.34 -1.84
CA CYS A 1175 -10.87 6.04 -2.43
C CYS A 1175 -9.80 5.53 -3.42
N GLY A 1176 -8.75 6.30 -3.71
CA GLY A 1176 -7.69 5.90 -4.64
C GLY A 1176 -8.11 5.81 -6.12
N LYS A 1177 -9.38 6.07 -6.48
CA LYS A 1177 -9.84 6.15 -7.89
C LYS A 1177 -9.02 7.23 -8.61
N THR A 1178 -8.22 6.83 -9.59
CA THR A 1178 -7.59 7.77 -10.52
C THR A 1178 -8.68 8.35 -11.41
N LEU A 1179 -8.86 9.66 -11.34
CA LEU A 1179 -9.84 10.42 -12.11
C LEU A 1179 -9.06 11.21 -13.16
N GLU A 1180 -9.48 11.15 -14.42
CA GLU A 1180 -9.21 12.26 -15.34
C GLU A 1180 -10.14 13.39 -14.91
N THR A 1181 -9.61 14.31 -14.10
CA THR A 1181 -10.35 15.42 -13.51
C THR A 1181 -9.42 16.57 -13.17
N ASP A 1182 -10.01 17.76 -13.11
CA ASP A 1182 -9.41 18.99 -12.59
C ASP A 1182 -9.49 19.03 -11.06
N ASN A 1183 -9.03 20.14 -10.48
CA ASN A 1183 -8.99 20.32 -9.04
C ASN A 1183 -10.39 20.31 -8.41
N ASP A 1184 -11.43 20.91 -9.00
CA ASP A 1184 -12.77 20.96 -8.38
C ASP A 1184 -13.59 19.68 -8.60
N GLY A 1185 -13.41 18.99 -9.73
CA GLY A 1185 -13.90 17.62 -9.88
C GLY A 1185 -13.22 16.64 -8.89
N LEU A 1186 -11.92 16.82 -8.61
CA LEU A 1186 -11.20 16.12 -7.55
C LEU A 1186 -11.78 16.47 -6.16
N ASN A 1187 -11.92 17.77 -5.85
CA ASN A 1187 -12.42 18.29 -4.57
C ASN A 1187 -13.76 17.67 -4.18
N ALA A 1188 -14.73 17.70 -5.09
CA ALA A 1188 -16.05 17.15 -4.84
C ALA A 1188 -16.07 15.62 -4.70
N HIS A 1189 -15.22 14.90 -5.44
CA HIS A 1189 -15.13 13.45 -5.33
C HIS A 1189 -14.39 13.01 -4.05
N ILE A 1190 -13.51 13.87 -3.49
CA ILE A 1190 -12.96 13.71 -2.14
C ILE A 1190 -14.06 13.84 -1.10
N ASP A 1191 -14.89 14.88 -1.20
CA ASP A 1191 -15.97 15.12 -0.25
C ASP A 1191 -17.05 14.03 -0.33
N PHE A 1192 -17.31 13.49 -1.53
CA PHE A 1192 -18.05 12.25 -1.70
C PHE A 1192 -17.44 11.10 -0.90
N CYS A 1193 -16.16 10.80 -1.11
CA CYS A 1193 -15.59 9.62 -0.49
C CYS A 1193 -15.33 9.80 1.02
N LEU A 1194 -15.19 11.02 1.54
CA LEU A 1194 -15.19 11.31 2.99
C LEU A 1194 -16.52 10.88 3.63
N SER A 1195 -17.63 11.13 2.95
CA SER A 1195 -18.94 10.64 3.38
C SER A 1195 -19.06 9.11 3.32
N ARG A 1196 -18.31 8.41 2.44
CA ARG A 1196 -18.34 6.94 2.31
C ARG A 1196 -17.88 6.20 3.57
N GLY A 1197 -17.00 6.78 4.38
CA GLY A 1197 -16.69 6.25 5.72
C GLY A 1197 -17.90 6.35 6.67
N ALA A 1198 -18.66 7.43 6.57
CA ALA A 1198 -19.89 7.64 7.33
C ALA A 1198 -21.05 6.76 6.82
N ILE A 1199 -21.09 6.43 5.52
CA ILE A 1199 -21.99 5.43 4.92
C ILE A 1199 -21.78 4.07 5.58
N LEU A 1200 -20.54 3.59 5.70
CA LEU A 1200 -20.23 2.28 6.29
C LEU A 1200 -20.67 2.22 7.76
N GLU A 1201 -20.40 3.26 8.56
CA GLU A 1201 -20.93 3.36 9.94
C GLU A 1201 -22.48 3.32 9.96
N ALA A 1202 -23.16 4.09 9.10
CA ALA A 1202 -24.62 4.20 9.08
C ALA A 1202 -25.32 2.94 8.52
N GLN A 1203 -24.72 2.23 7.55
CA GLN A 1203 -25.21 0.96 7.03
C GLN A 1203 -25.04 -0.17 8.05
N VAL A 1204 -23.96 -0.16 8.84
CA VAL A 1204 -23.76 -1.07 9.99
C VAL A 1204 -24.76 -0.80 11.13
N GLU A 1205 -25.24 0.44 11.30
CA GLU A 1205 -26.35 0.73 12.22
C GLU A 1205 -27.71 0.33 11.66
N ALA A 1206 -27.99 0.60 10.38
CA ALA A 1206 -29.26 0.23 9.74
C ALA A 1206 -29.44 -1.29 9.62
N SER A 1207 -28.37 -2.05 9.33
CA SER A 1207 -28.41 -3.51 9.31
C SER A 1207 -28.60 -4.14 10.70
N LYS A 1208 -28.31 -3.41 11.80
CA LYS A 1208 -28.67 -3.84 13.16
C LYS A 1208 -30.14 -3.62 13.51
N SER A 1209 -30.89 -2.82 12.75
CA SER A 1209 -32.31 -2.54 13.01
C SER A 1209 -33.29 -3.38 12.19
N TYR A 1210 -32.82 -4.20 11.24
CA TYR A 1210 -33.66 -5.17 10.55
C TYR A 1210 -33.89 -6.42 11.42
N LYS A 1211 -34.98 -6.41 12.19
CA LYS A 1211 -35.66 -7.63 12.65
C LYS A 1211 -36.93 -7.83 11.83
N GLU A 1212 -37.19 -9.07 11.45
CA GLU A 1212 -38.41 -9.46 10.74
C GLU A 1212 -39.69 -9.15 11.55
N PRO A 1213 -40.82 -8.88 10.89
CA PRO A 1213 -42.06 -8.44 11.55
C PRO A 1213 -42.80 -9.61 12.22
N THR A 1214 -42.63 -9.79 13.52
CA THR A 1214 -43.48 -10.70 14.31
C THR A 1214 -44.81 -10.05 14.71
N SER A 1215 -45.90 -10.51 14.07
CA SER A 1215 -47.31 -10.44 14.49
C SER A 1215 -47.86 -9.13 15.11
N TYR A 1216 -48.74 -8.48 14.35
CA TYR A 1216 -49.62 -7.39 14.78
C TYR A 1216 -50.47 -7.75 16.02
N LYS A 1217 -50.47 -6.92 17.06
CA LYS A 1217 -51.48 -6.94 18.13
C LYS A 1217 -51.85 -5.53 18.61
N GLY A 1218 -52.98 -5.04 18.11
CA GLY A 1218 -53.92 -4.14 18.80
C GLY A 1218 -53.42 -2.77 19.29
N TRP A 1219 -53.84 -1.71 18.59
CA TRP A 1219 -53.94 -0.38 19.20
C TRP A 1219 -54.90 -0.39 20.40
N LYS A 1220 -54.52 0.31 21.48
CA LYS A 1220 -55.48 0.90 22.43
C LYS A 1220 -55.34 2.42 22.36
N LYS A 1221 -56.48 3.11 22.34
CA LYS A 1221 -56.57 4.58 22.29
C LYS A 1221 -55.98 5.22 23.56
N PRO A 1222 -55.44 6.46 23.47
CA PRO A 1222 -55.16 7.29 24.63
C PRO A 1222 -56.39 8.13 25.00
N ASP A 1223 -56.78 8.12 26.27
CA ASP A 1223 -57.80 9.04 26.81
C ASP A 1223 -57.17 10.03 27.82
N SER A 1224 -57.49 11.30 27.60
CA SER A 1224 -57.61 12.41 28.58
C SER A 1224 -56.52 12.68 29.64
N LEU A 1225 -55.94 13.90 29.53
CA LEU A 1225 -55.47 14.78 30.62
C LEU A 1225 -56.54 14.93 31.75
N PRO A 1226 -56.23 15.36 33.01
CA PRO A 1226 -55.27 16.44 33.33
C PRO A 1226 -54.48 16.35 34.68
N LYS A 1227 -53.70 17.41 34.96
CA LYS A 1227 -53.12 17.80 36.29
C LYS A 1227 -54.25 18.39 37.20
N PRO A 1228 -54.06 18.85 38.47
CA PRO A 1228 -52.83 19.02 39.28
C PRO A 1228 -52.92 18.73 40.83
N SER A 1229 -51.82 19.03 41.54
CA SER A 1229 -51.73 19.67 42.89
C SER A 1229 -51.52 18.85 44.19
N GLY A 1230 -50.43 19.20 44.89
CA GLY A 1230 -50.28 19.26 46.37
C GLY A 1230 -50.16 17.96 47.20
N LYS A 1231 -49.64 17.96 48.44
CA LYS A 1231 -48.67 18.83 49.17
C LYS A 1231 -48.37 18.16 50.54
N VAL A 1232 -47.27 18.55 51.23
CA VAL A 1232 -46.89 18.14 52.63
C VAL A 1232 -46.58 16.62 52.77
N SER A 1233 -45.74 16.07 53.67
CA SER A 1233 -44.93 16.52 54.83
C SER A 1233 -43.67 15.58 54.98
N SER A 1234 -42.73 15.63 55.95
CA SER A 1234 -42.41 16.47 57.13
C SER A 1234 -40.91 16.31 57.53
N ALA A 1235 -40.50 16.89 58.68
CA ALA A 1235 -39.48 16.44 59.65
C ALA A 1235 -38.08 15.91 59.16
N SER A 1236 -36.98 16.67 59.34
CA SER A 1236 -36.11 16.68 60.56
C SER A 1236 -34.84 15.80 60.41
N SER A 1237 -33.64 16.10 60.95
CA SER A 1237 -33.11 17.36 61.52
C SER A 1237 -31.57 17.39 61.59
N LYS A 1238 -31.01 18.61 61.66
CA LYS A 1238 -29.80 19.05 62.41
C LYS A 1238 -28.37 18.60 62.03
N LYS A 1239 -27.58 19.66 61.78
CA LYS A 1239 -26.18 19.94 62.23
C LYS A 1239 -25.01 19.24 61.51
N ARG A 1240 -23.80 19.82 61.44
CA ARG A 1240 -23.33 21.24 61.34
C ARG A 1240 -21.79 21.21 61.15
N GLY A 1241 -21.23 22.18 60.43
CA GLY A 1241 -19.79 22.49 60.39
C GLY A 1241 -19.14 22.08 59.06
N SER A 1242 -18.64 22.96 58.17
CA SER A 1242 -17.73 24.13 58.29
C SER A 1242 -16.25 23.74 58.38
N GLY A 1243 -15.42 24.16 57.40
CA GLY A 1243 -13.95 24.03 57.57
C GLY A 1243 -13.09 24.06 56.31
N ASN A 1244 -13.05 25.19 55.60
CA ASN A 1244 -11.88 25.79 54.95
C ASN A 1244 -10.63 24.94 54.55
N SER A 1245 -10.26 25.08 53.25
CA SER A 1245 -8.98 25.63 52.78
C SER A 1245 -7.70 24.77 52.63
N LYS A 1246 -6.93 25.15 51.58
CA LYS A 1246 -5.50 24.96 51.27
C LYS A 1246 -4.97 23.64 50.65
N ARG A 1247 -4.63 23.79 49.36
CA ARG A 1247 -3.32 23.52 48.71
C ARG A 1247 -2.64 22.16 48.97
N LYS A 1248 -2.49 21.40 47.89
CA LYS A 1248 -1.24 21.45 47.10
C LYS A 1248 -1.53 21.25 45.62
#